data_AF-A0A067QGN7-F1
#
_entry.id   AF-A0A067QGN7-F1
#
_cell.length_a   1.000
_cell.length_b   1.000
_cell.length_c   1.000
_cell.angle_alpha   90.00
_cell.angle_beta   90.00
_cell.angle_gamma   90.00
#
_symmetry.space_group_name_H-M   'P 1'
#
loop_
_entity.id
_entity.type
_entity.pdbx_description
1 polymer ?
#
loop_
_entity_poly.entity_id
_entity_poly.type
_entity_poly.pdbx_seq_one_letter_code
_entity_poly.pdbx_strand_id
1 'polypeptide(L)'
;MASPRSSTSSIDLSSDSLAIRFSLKPHHTHPSILEYVTLRLVDSLLGHVSTLRALRVNRYRVQDQFHSILDLEDDPGVSALATKLFDKFGCMRPVHLQHPWLRGTGCWGAELNDGKIVYIQDITVNERFRGQGIGYTTLQSFIRSDFVTSRDWVFCHPSPIPETRTTMRERLQLTPLCTKLFRNSGFRRIGRTSYLAYAPKPSHPSRRLFPIDDIQRSSELLFYSNHPNLILDAYEDIPPSSLVYHPNLDAKDEEEESAYPIHYAISTIKDTSITPILKQVYASHPEVMVRMQDGRGESVLHAAVRWGNVVAVRTLLDLRATKVRGVGLGKRKDPVEMLLNNRDNVDGLTPLELCRDLMECERSRVELGGGEWSGYERKWLWIEVMLKKALGVDCGEEVKVVRGEEKGFGISEMEYVKRNKWGCTCGSCLDGWLSPRMRERLREQAAVVYDTMGDVLEDRHLWDLICDNPQHDIALPYVPPRLIQPIVVKTFYKGLRLLFFAIHYLLEDTHPNHKSPIRPLGPLTPTPNTILDNLEYEDGSFGFGFGFVEMQAFDYFLKSGGFVEFGLDAVCGMAKEGMGSVWERGVVPCQKVVTFSPPPPLVLGRERRKVREVGEKMRRVRRDSDSGVAIWFSSSEDEDSDDEDEDDELSLTECGDQDEKEGEADAELPRCANDLEFGLVRARLGLSSSVRWGPYVEAEEFDVDVDGVTKLGTGGDDSEGEFDSGFYAW
;
A
#
# COMPACT_ATOMS: atom_id res chain seq x y z
N MET A 1 -30.25 35.82 23.32
CA MET A 1 -30.02 37.27 23.12
C MET A 1 -28.58 37.45 22.68
N ALA A 2 -28.36 37.72 21.40
CA ALA A 2 -27.02 37.87 20.82
C ALA A 2 -26.60 39.35 20.91
N SER A 3 -25.43 39.61 21.49
CA SER A 3 -24.81 40.95 21.44
C SER A 3 -24.48 41.33 19.99
N PRO A 4 -24.66 42.60 19.61
CA PRO A 4 -24.33 43.06 18.26
C PRO A 4 -22.81 42.98 18.04
N ARG A 5 -22.40 42.35 16.93
CA ARG A 5 -21.02 42.37 16.43
C ARG A 5 -20.59 43.84 16.32
N SER A 6 -19.53 44.23 17.02
CA SER A 6 -18.97 45.57 16.86
C SER A 6 -18.52 45.73 15.40
N SER A 7 -18.86 46.87 14.81
CA SER A 7 -18.41 47.26 13.49
C SER A 7 -16.89 47.48 13.54
N THR A 8 -16.11 46.45 13.20
CA THR A 8 -14.68 46.58 12.98
C THR A 8 -14.47 47.46 11.75
N SER A 9 -13.91 48.65 11.98
CA SER A 9 -13.42 49.52 10.91
C SER A 9 -12.44 48.73 10.04
N SER A 10 -12.75 48.58 8.75
CA SER A 10 -11.86 47.91 7.79
C SER A 10 -10.56 48.71 7.68
N ILE A 11 -9.46 48.14 8.18
CA ILE A 11 -8.12 48.67 7.95
C ILE A 11 -7.78 48.38 6.49
N ASP A 12 -7.58 49.41 5.68
CA ASP A 12 -7.24 49.26 4.26
C ASP A 12 -5.76 48.89 4.13
N LEU A 13 -5.48 47.65 3.72
CA LEU A 13 -4.12 47.17 3.47
C LEU A 13 -3.73 47.47 2.02
N SER A 14 -2.71 48.32 1.84
CA SER A 14 -2.09 48.50 0.52
C SER A 14 -1.35 47.22 0.12
N SER A 15 -1.49 46.78 -1.13
CA SER A 15 -0.74 45.62 -1.66
C SER A 15 0.78 45.81 -1.56
N ASP A 16 1.23 47.07 -1.56
CA ASP A 16 2.65 47.42 -1.67
C ASP A 16 3.37 47.43 -0.31
N SER A 17 2.63 47.33 0.81
CA SER A 17 3.21 47.34 2.16
C SER A 17 3.42 45.94 2.76
N LEU A 18 2.99 44.88 2.07
CA LEU A 18 3.07 43.50 2.54
C LEU A 18 4.37 42.82 2.10
N ALA A 19 5.22 42.47 3.06
CA ALA A 19 6.41 41.66 2.87
C ALA A 19 6.14 40.18 3.19
N ILE A 20 6.62 39.28 2.32
CA ILE A 20 6.56 37.82 2.52
C ILE A 20 7.92 37.37 3.05
N ARG A 21 7.93 36.59 4.14
CA ARG A 21 9.14 36.01 4.71
C ARG A 21 8.97 34.50 4.87
N PHE A 22 9.93 33.75 4.37
CA PHE A 22 9.98 32.29 4.53
C PHE A 22 11.03 31.91 5.58
N SER A 23 10.75 30.84 6.31
CA SER A 23 11.67 30.17 7.23
C SER A 23 11.58 28.67 6.97
N LEU A 24 12.75 28.05 6.83
CA LEU A 24 12.91 26.61 6.69
C LEU A 24 13.56 26.06 7.94
N LYS A 25 13.05 24.92 8.39
CA LYS A 25 13.64 24.17 9.49
C LYS A 25 13.60 22.68 9.13
N PRO A 26 14.76 22.02 9.00
CA PRO A 26 14.80 20.57 8.91
C PRO A 26 14.14 19.94 10.14
N HIS A 27 13.52 18.78 9.98
CA HIS A 27 13.01 18.01 11.11
C HIS A 27 14.17 17.54 12.00
N HIS A 28 13.93 17.48 13.31
CA HIS A 28 14.96 17.12 14.29
C HIS A 28 15.42 15.65 14.16
N THR A 29 14.48 14.73 14.00
CA THR A 29 14.76 13.28 13.81
C THR A 29 15.05 12.88 12.36
N HIS A 30 14.31 13.42 11.37
CA HIS A 30 14.40 13.01 9.97
C HIS A 30 14.70 14.19 9.03
N PRO A 31 15.82 14.91 9.20
CA PRO A 31 16.13 16.14 8.45
C PRO A 31 16.25 15.94 6.93
N SER A 32 16.55 14.70 6.49
CA SER A 32 16.67 14.33 5.08
C SER A 32 15.33 14.01 4.40
N ILE A 33 14.27 13.82 5.21
CA ILE A 33 12.94 13.37 4.80
C ILE A 33 11.91 14.49 4.99
N LEU A 34 11.95 15.14 6.15
CA LEU A 34 10.93 16.08 6.62
C LEU A 34 11.53 17.48 6.78
N GLU A 35 10.82 18.48 6.24
CA GLU A 35 11.22 19.89 6.30
C GLU A 35 9.98 20.75 6.61
N TYR A 36 10.06 21.57 7.67
CA TYR A 36 9.03 22.53 8.00
C TYR A 36 9.25 23.84 7.25
N VAL A 37 8.19 24.31 6.59
CA VAL A 37 8.16 25.60 5.90
C VAL A 37 7.17 26.52 6.61
N THR A 38 7.66 27.67 7.06
CA THR A 38 6.82 28.72 7.64
C THR A 38 6.85 29.95 6.75
N LEU A 39 5.69 30.39 6.28
CA LEU A 39 5.49 31.66 5.59
C LEU A 39 4.88 32.66 6.58
N ARG A 40 5.48 33.85 6.72
CA ARG A 40 4.93 34.98 7.46
C ARG A 40 4.67 36.16 6.53
N LEU A 41 3.45 36.67 6.57
CA LEU A 41 3.09 37.92 5.91
C LEU A 41 3.16 39.05 6.93
N VAL A 42 3.97 40.07 6.64
CA VAL A 42 4.27 41.18 7.54
C VAL A 42 4.02 42.49 6.82
N ASP A 43 3.23 43.37 7.41
CA ASP A 43 3.06 44.75 6.96
C ASP A 43 4.13 45.64 7.60
N SER A 44 4.69 46.58 6.82
CA SER A 44 5.74 47.48 7.31
C SER A 44 5.35 48.36 8.49
N LEU A 45 4.06 48.71 8.63
CA LEU A 45 3.55 49.62 9.66
C LEU A 45 2.80 48.86 10.76
N LEU A 46 2.03 47.85 10.37
CA LEU A 46 1.11 47.14 11.27
C LEU A 46 1.70 45.83 11.82
N GLY A 47 2.86 45.42 11.31
CA GLY A 47 3.57 44.23 11.77
C GLY A 47 2.97 42.93 11.27
N HIS A 48 2.79 41.95 12.14
CA HIS A 48 2.38 40.59 11.74
C HIS A 48 0.92 40.51 11.27
N VAL A 49 0.71 40.02 10.05
CA VAL A 49 -0.60 39.93 9.40
C VAL A 49 -1.12 38.50 9.37
N SER A 50 -0.30 37.55 8.90
CA SER A 50 -0.68 36.13 8.86
C SER A 50 0.52 35.20 8.87
N THR A 51 0.27 33.94 9.19
CA THR A 51 1.23 32.83 9.14
C THR A 51 0.62 31.65 8.41
N LEU A 52 1.43 30.93 7.63
CA LEU A 52 1.11 29.60 7.10
C LEU A 52 2.25 28.66 7.49
N ARG A 53 1.90 27.47 8.01
CA ARG A 53 2.84 26.38 8.28
C ARG A 53 2.54 25.20 7.38
N ALA A 54 3.58 24.60 6.83
CA ALA A 54 3.49 23.42 5.99
C ALA A 54 4.65 22.46 6.28
N LEU A 55 4.38 21.16 6.13
CA LEU A 55 5.35 20.08 6.20
C LEU A 55 5.64 19.56 4.79
N ARG A 56 6.90 19.53 4.40
CA ARG A 56 7.35 18.89 3.15
C ARG A 56 7.91 17.51 3.49
N VAL A 57 7.41 16.50 2.78
CA VAL A 57 7.81 15.10 2.92
C VAL A 57 8.46 14.63 1.63
N ASN A 58 9.74 14.27 1.72
CA ASN A 58 10.50 13.65 0.64
C ASN A 58 10.28 12.14 0.66
N ARG A 59 9.16 11.69 0.10
CA ARG A 59 8.71 10.29 0.18
C ARG A 59 9.70 9.26 -0.38
N TYR A 60 10.56 9.65 -1.33
CA TYR A 60 11.53 8.73 -1.95
C TYR A 60 12.54 8.18 -0.94
N ARG A 61 12.73 8.85 0.19
CA ARG A 61 13.64 8.43 1.26
C ARG A 61 12.95 7.67 2.40
N VAL A 62 11.65 7.43 2.28
CA VAL A 62 10.81 6.94 3.37
C VAL A 62 10.60 5.42 3.30
N GLN A 63 10.64 4.84 2.11
CA GLN A 63 10.42 3.40 1.87
C GLN A 63 9.14 2.90 2.59
N ASP A 64 9.23 1.79 3.33
CA ASP A 64 8.15 1.15 4.09
C ASP A 64 7.88 1.77 5.47
N GLN A 65 8.59 2.85 5.81
CA GLN A 65 8.45 3.56 7.09
C GLN A 65 7.52 4.77 7.00
N PHE A 66 6.71 4.89 5.95
CA PHE A 66 5.93 6.11 5.67
C PHE A 66 4.91 6.44 6.74
N HIS A 67 4.17 5.44 7.21
CA HIS A 67 3.25 5.65 8.31
C HIS A 67 4.01 5.94 9.60
N SER A 68 5.06 5.18 9.92
CA SER A 68 5.83 5.35 11.16
C SER A 68 6.46 6.73 11.29
N ILE A 69 7.11 7.23 10.23
CA ILE A 69 7.77 8.54 10.24
C ILE A 69 6.75 9.67 10.41
N LEU A 70 5.58 9.57 9.77
CA LEU A 70 4.54 10.60 9.86
C LEU A 70 3.67 10.49 11.11
N ASP A 71 3.69 9.35 11.80
CA ASP A 71 3.03 9.15 13.10
C ASP A 71 3.85 9.73 14.26
N LEU A 72 5.16 9.90 14.09
CA LEU A 72 6.03 10.61 15.04
C LEU A 72 5.79 12.13 15.08
N GLU A 73 5.00 12.67 14.15
CA GLU A 73 4.66 14.09 14.14
C GLU A 73 3.58 14.40 15.17
N ASP A 74 3.79 15.47 15.96
CA ASP A 74 2.83 15.94 16.97
C ASP A 74 1.49 16.43 16.38
N ASP A 75 1.38 16.55 15.05
CA ASP A 75 0.17 16.99 14.35
C ASP A 75 -0.70 15.78 13.95
N PRO A 76 -1.85 15.56 14.61
CA PRO A 76 -2.74 14.43 14.28
C PRO A 76 -3.23 14.46 12.83
N GLY A 77 -3.28 15.65 12.19
CA GLY A 77 -3.66 15.79 10.80
C GLY A 77 -2.68 15.14 9.83
N VAL A 78 -1.38 15.09 10.20
CA VAL A 78 -0.32 14.48 9.39
C VAL A 78 -0.42 12.95 9.44
N SER A 79 -0.53 12.35 10.63
CA SER A 79 -0.74 10.90 10.78
C SER A 79 -2.06 10.45 10.11
N ALA A 80 -3.14 11.22 10.27
CA ALA A 80 -4.41 10.93 9.61
C ALA A 80 -4.33 11.03 8.08
N LEU A 81 -3.57 12.00 7.54
CA LEU A 81 -3.32 12.10 6.09
C LEU A 81 -2.60 10.85 5.58
N ALA A 82 -1.53 10.47 6.27
CA ALA A 82 -0.67 9.34 5.91
C ALA A 82 -1.48 8.05 5.87
N THR A 83 -2.24 7.79 6.92
CA THR A 83 -3.03 6.56 7.05
C THR A 83 -4.28 6.57 6.17
N LYS A 84 -4.97 7.69 5.96
CA LYS A 84 -6.24 7.68 5.19
C LYS A 84 -6.05 7.70 3.68
N LEU A 85 -5.03 8.39 3.17
CA LEU A 85 -4.79 8.53 1.74
C LEU A 85 -3.77 7.55 1.19
N PHE A 86 -2.74 7.23 1.97
CA PHE A 86 -1.60 6.47 1.51
C PHE A 86 -1.52 5.10 2.21
N ASP A 87 -0.84 4.16 1.57
CA ASP A 87 -0.31 2.97 2.20
C ASP A 87 1.01 3.29 2.92
N LYS A 88 1.58 2.27 3.60
CA LYS A 88 2.83 2.43 4.36
C LYS A 88 4.07 2.68 3.49
N PHE A 89 3.93 2.64 2.17
CA PHE A 89 4.98 2.97 1.21
C PHE A 89 4.83 4.39 0.64
N GLY A 90 3.86 5.18 1.13
CA GLY A 90 3.60 6.53 0.63
C GLY A 90 2.93 6.55 -0.74
N CYS A 91 2.35 5.43 -1.17
CA CYS A 91 1.55 5.32 -2.38
C CYS A 91 0.06 5.49 -2.07
N MET A 92 -0.67 6.17 -2.95
CA MET A 92 -2.11 6.37 -2.82
C MET A 92 -2.84 5.03 -2.76
N ARG A 93 -3.73 4.89 -1.76
CA ARG A 93 -4.55 3.69 -1.62
C ARG A 93 -5.38 3.45 -2.90
N PRO A 94 -5.45 2.21 -3.42
CA PRO A 94 -6.17 1.91 -4.66
C PRO A 94 -7.65 2.32 -4.66
N VAL A 95 -8.27 2.35 -3.48
CA VAL A 95 -9.66 2.77 -3.29
C VAL A 95 -9.92 4.21 -3.75
N HIS A 96 -8.92 5.09 -3.67
CA HIS A 96 -9.03 6.49 -4.11
C HIS A 96 -8.75 6.67 -5.59
N LEU A 97 -8.20 5.65 -6.26
CA LEU A 97 -7.78 5.71 -7.67
C LEU A 97 -8.77 4.96 -8.58
N GLN A 98 -9.16 3.75 -8.19
CA GLN A 98 -9.83 2.79 -9.07
C GLN A 98 -11.31 2.59 -8.70
N HIS A 99 -11.68 2.82 -7.44
CA HIS A 99 -13.01 2.48 -6.96
C HIS A 99 -14.10 3.31 -7.66
N PRO A 100 -15.18 2.71 -8.21
CA PRO A 100 -16.20 3.44 -8.98
C PRO A 100 -16.84 4.62 -8.23
N TRP A 101 -17.05 4.45 -6.93
CA TRP A 101 -17.63 5.47 -6.04
C TRP A 101 -16.60 6.28 -5.25
N LEU A 102 -15.68 5.63 -4.53
CA LEU A 102 -14.77 6.30 -3.58
C LEU A 102 -13.67 7.15 -4.23
N ARG A 103 -13.33 6.93 -5.51
CA ARG A 103 -12.42 7.82 -6.27
C ARG A 103 -12.97 9.22 -6.53
N GLY A 104 -14.22 9.47 -6.16
CA GLY A 104 -14.85 10.78 -6.28
C GLY A 104 -14.95 11.22 -7.74
N THR A 105 -14.40 12.39 -8.04
CA THR A 105 -14.40 12.95 -9.41
C THR A 105 -13.45 12.22 -10.36
N GLY A 106 -12.50 11.42 -9.83
CA GLY A 106 -11.48 10.75 -10.63
C GLY A 106 -10.49 11.70 -11.30
N CYS A 107 -10.44 12.97 -10.89
CA CYS A 107 -9.48 13.95 -11.42
C CYS A 107 -8.05 13.77 -10.88
N TRP A 108 -7.88 12.86 -9.92
CA TRP A 108 -6.62 12.43 -9.34
C TRP A 108 -6.40 10.95 -9.66
N GLY A 109 -5.20 10.60 -10.02
CA GLY A 109 -4.75 9.25 -10.37
C GLY A 109 -3.43 8.89 -9.66
N ALA A 110 -2.74 7.90 -10.23
CA ALA A 110 -1.48 7.39 -9.70
C ALA A 110 -0.33 8.41 -9.75
N GLU A 111 -0.50 9.55 -10.44
CA GLU A 111 0.46 10.65 -10.44
C GLU A 111 0.71 11.23 -9.03
N LEU A 112 -0.25 11.08 -8.11
CA LEU A 112 -0.08 11.45 -6.71
C LEU A 112 0.98 10.61 -5.99
N ASN A 113 1.43 9.48 -6.55
CA ASN A 113 2.49 8.64 -6.00
C ASN A 113 3.90 9.20 -6.30
N ASP A 114 4.01 10.15 -7.22
CA ASP A 114 5.27 10.78 -7.62
C ASP A 114 5.42 12.18 -7.01
N GLY A 115 6.64 12.68 -6.86
CA GLY A 115 6.98 14.01 -6.33
C GLY A 115 6.91 14.14 -4.81
N LYS A 116 7.19 15.32 -4.24
CA LYS A 116 7.10 15.51 -2.78
C LYS A 116 5.66 15.76 -2.34
N ILE A 117 5.36 15.40 -1.10
CA ILE A 117 4.10 15.74 -0.43
C ILE A 117 4.32 17.05 0.33
N VAL A 118 3.46 18.04 0.13
CA VAL A 118 3.47 19.30 0.87
C VAL A 118 2.16 19.41 1.62
N TYR A 119 2.15 19.12 2.92
CA TYR A 119 0.95 19.20 3.74
C TYR A 119 0.84 20.56 4.42
N ILE A 120 -0.24 21.30 4.17
CA ILE A 120 -0.53 22.56 4.88
C ILE A 120 -1.13 22.19 6.23
N GLN A 121 -0.38 22.47 7.30
CA GLN A 121 -0.79 22.21 8.68
C GLN A 121 -1.81 23.24 9.13
N ASP A 122 -1.50 24.53 8.95
CA ASP A 122 -2.42 25.61 9.29
C ASP A 122 -2.17 26.92 8.54
N ILE A 123 -3.22 27.74 8.52
CA ILE A 123 -3.20 29.12 8.05
C ILE A 123 -3.86 29.97 9.14
N THR A 124 -3.08 30.85 9.75
CA THR A 124 -3.55 31.74 10.81
C THR A 124 -3.55 33.20 10.32
N VAL A 125 -4.71 33.85 10.37
CA VAL A 125 -4.87 35.27 10.04
C VAL A 125 -5.19 36.04 11.31
N ASN A 126 -4.40 37.08 11.58
CA ASN A 126 -4.62 37.96 12.73
C ASN A 126 -6.02 38.57 12.65
N GLU A 127 -6.73 38.58 13.77
CA GLU A 127 -8.15 38.92 13.87
C GLU A 127 -8.49 40.28 13.24
N ARG A 128 -7.58 41.25 13.35
CA ARG A 128 -7.76 42.62 12.82
C ARG A 128 -7.81 42.69 11.29
N PHE A 129 -7.30 41.66 10.61
CA PHE A 129 -7.22 41.59 9.14
C PHE A 129 -8.14 40.52 8.54
N ARG A 130 -8.98 39.87 9.36
CA ARG A 130 -9.97 38.89 8.88
C ARG A 130 -10.98 39.58 7.95
N GLY A 131 -11.50 38.82 6.96
CA GLY A 131 -12.48 39.32 5.98
C GLY A 131 -11.90 40.12 4.81
N GLN A 132 -10.59 40.36 4.76
CA GLN A 132 -9.92 41.14 3.72
C GLN A 132 -9.22 40.29 2.64
N GLY A 133 -9.50 38.98 2.57
CA GLY A 133 -8.85 38.09 1.61
C GLY A 133 -7.41 37.67 1.96
N ILE A 134 -6.88 38.06 3.13
CA ILE A 134 -5.51 37.74 3.55
C ILE A 134 -5.20 36.25 3.52
N GLY A 135 -6.07 35.39 4.03
CA GLY A 135 -5.83 33.93 3.99
C GLY A 135 -5.64 33.39 2.56
N TYR A 136 -6.37 33.95 1.58
CA TYR A 136 -6.20 33.61 0.18
C TYR A 136 -4.86 34.10 -0.35
N THR A 137 -4.49 35.35 -0.06
CA THR A 137 -3.19 35.92 -0.45
C THR A 137 -2.03 35.10 0.12
N THR A 138 -2.07 34.76 1.40
CA THR A 138 -1.04 33.95 2.07
C THR A 138 -0.90 32.57 1.43
N LEU A 139 -2.02 31.90 1.15
CA LEU A 139 -2.03 30.60 0.48
C LEU A 139 -1.48 30.67 -0.95
N GLN A 140 -1.89 31.68 -1.73
CA GLN A 140 -1.38 31.88 -3.10
C GLN A 140 0.12 32.19 -3.11
N SER A 141 0.60 33.01 -2.17
CA SER A 141 2.02 33.33 -2.03
C SER A 141 2.85 32.08 -1.70
N PHE A 142 2.34 31.18 -0.86
CA PHE A 142 3.00 29.91 -0.57
C PHE A 142 3.06 28.99 -1.80
N ILE A 143 1.94 28.81 -2.49
CA ILE A 143 1.84 27.91 -3.66
C ILE A 143 2.72 28.37 -4.84
N ARG A 144 2.94 29.67 -4.99
CA ARG A 144 3.79 30.25 -6.04
C ARG A 144 5.27 30.34 -5.66
N SER A 145 5.63 29.92 -4.46
CA SER A 145 7.02 29.94 -4.00
C SER A 145 7.81 28.76 -4.55
N ASP A 146 9.14 28.84 -4.45
CA ASP A 146 10.06 27.78 -4.87
C ASP A 146 9.96 26.50 -4.01
N PHE A 147 9.18 26.52 -2.91
CA PHE A 147 8.93 25.36 -2.07
C PHE A 147 7.94 24.36 -2.67
N VAL A 148 7.19 24.78 -3.69
CA VAL A 148 6.21 23.96 -4.40
C VAL A 148 6.60 23.90 -5.88
N THR A 149 7.16 22.77 -6.30
CA THR A 149 7.56 22.58 -7.69
C THR A 149 6.42 21.99 -8.52
N SER A 150 6.58 21.97 -9.86
CA SER A 150 5.60 21.35 -10.76
C SER A 150 5.43 19.83 -10.56
N ARG A 151 6.36 19.18 -9.85
CA ARG A 151 6.28 17.76 -9.51
C ARG A 151 5.62 17.51 -8.15
N ASP A 152 5.51 18.53 -7.30
CA ASP A 152 5.01 18.36 -5.94
C ASP A 152 3.48 18.42 -5.87
N TRP A 153 2.92 17.90 -4.79
CA TRP A 153 1.48 17.91 -4.52
C TRP A 153 1.21 18.54 -3.16
N VAL A 154 0.29 19.52 -3.15
CA VAL A 154 -0.04 20.24 -1.91
C VAL A 154 -1.35 19.69 -1.36
N PHE A 155 -1.34 19.22 -0.12
CA PHE A 155 -2.48 18.62 0.57
C PHE A 155 -2.93 19.50 1.73
N CYS A 156 -4.21 19.42 2.08
CA CYS A 156 -4.72 20.02 3.31
C CYS A 156 -5.97 19.27 3.80
N HIS A 157 -6.18 19.29 5.11
CA HIS A 157 -7.48 19.01 5.71
C HIS A 157 -8.18 20.34 6.03
N PRO A 158 -9.22 20.76 5.30
CA PRO A 158 -9.87 22.05 5.49
C PRO A 158 -10.76 22.03 6.73
N SER A 159 -10.16 22.15 7.91
CA SER A 159 -10.86 22.20 9.21
C SER A 159 -10.46 23.45 9.99
N PRO A 160 -11.38 24.07 10.76
CA PRO A 160 -11.03 25.17 11.64
C PRO A 160 -10.14 24.66 12.79
N ILE A 161 -9.07 25.42 13.05
CA ILE A 161 -8.20 25.21 14.19
C ILE A 161 -9.03 25.52 15.45
N PRO A 162 -9.13 24.59 16.42
CA PRO A 162 -9.88 24.83 17.63
C PRO A 162 -9.19 25.91 18.48
N GLU A 163 -9.83 27.08 18.61
CA GLU A 163 -9.49 28.03 19.68
C GLU A 163 -10.09 27.49 21.00
N THR A 164 -9.49 27.77 22.16
CA THR A 164 -9.84 27.20 23.50
C THR A 164 -11.31 27.34 23.93
N ARG A 165 -12.13 28.11 23.21
CA ARG A 165 -13.56 28.33 23.47
C ARG A 165 -14.48 27.95 22.31
N THR A 166 -13.96 27.39 21.23
CA THR A 166 -14.76 27.10 20.04
C THR A 166 -15.64 25.89 20.32
N THR A 167 -16.96 26.08 20.31
CA THR A 167 -17.90 24.95 20.42
C THR A 167 -17.84 24.09 19.16
N MET A 168 -18.16 22.81 19.27
CA MET A 168 -18.29 21.91 18.12
C MET A 168 -19.20 22.48 17.03
N ARG A 169 -20.32 23.07 17.44
CA ARG A 169 -21.30 23.71 16.55
C ARG A 169 -20.69 24.87 15.76
N GLU A 170 -19.84 25.68 16.38
CA GLU A 170 -19.12 26.76 15.69
C GLU A 170 -18.10 26.20 14.70
N ARG A 171 -17.37 25.13 15.05
CA ARG A 171 -16.46 24.45 14.11
C ARG A 171 -17.19 23.96 12.86
N LEU A 172 -18.37 23.37 13.04
CA LEU A 172 -19.22 22.93 11.94
C LEU A 172 -19.67 24.08 11.03
N GLN A 173 -19.94 25.26 11.59
CA GLN A 173 -20.31 26.45 10.82
C GLN A 173 -19.11 27.06 10.07
N LEU A 174 -17.89 26.93 10.60
CA LEU A 174 -16.68 27.48 9.99
C LEU A 174 -16.09 26.58 8.90
N THR A 175 -16.32 25.27 8.97
CA THR A 175 -15.73 24.31 8.01
C THR A 175 -16.07 24.61 6.55
N PRO A 176 -17.33 24.93 6.18
CA PRO A 176 -17.64 25.34 4.80
C PRO A 176 -16.87 26.57 4.32
N LEU A 177 -16.49 27.49 5.22
CA LEU A 177 -15.69 28.67 4.88
C LEU A 177 -14.24 28.28 4.60
N CYS A 178 -13.65 27.39 5.41
CA CYS A 178 -12.32 26.83 5.16
C CYS A 178 -12.29 26.07 3.82
N THR A 179 -13.26 25.18 3.59
CA THR A 179 -13.37 24.44 2.32
C THR A 179 -13.53 25.39 1.13
N LYS A 180 -14.32 26.46 1.26
CA LYS A 180 -14.50 27.47 0.22
C LYS A 180 -13.20 28.22 -0.09
N LEU A 181 -12.39 28.56 0.91
CA LEU A 181 -11.08 29.20 0.72
C LEU A 181 -10.15 28.35 -0.15
N PHE A 182 -9.99 27.07 0.19
CA PHE A 182 -9.13 26.15 -0.55
C PHE A 182 -9.67 25.86 -1.96
N ARG A 183 -10.99 25.62 -2.09
CA ARG A 183 -11.61 25.41 -3.41
C ARG A 183 -11.46 26.61 -4.34
N ASN A 184 -11.63 27.83 -3.82
CA ASN A 184 -11.42 29.06 -4.59
C ASN A 184 -9.94 29.26 -4.97
N SER A 185 -9.01 28.72 -4.18
CA SER A 185 -7.58 28.67 -4.50
C SER A 185 -7.22 27.57 -5.50
N GLY A 186 -8.21 26.77 -5.90
CA GLY A 186 -8.11 25.72 -6.91
C GLY A 186 -7.66 24.35 -6.37
N PHE A 187 -7.82 24.12 -5.06
CA PHE A 187 -7.76 22.78 -4.49
C PHE A 187 -9.01 21.99 -4.85
N ARG A 188 -8.89 20.69 -5.07
CA ARG A 188 -10.03 19.78 -5.32
C ARG A 188 -9.94 18.56 -4.42
N ARG A 189 -11.09 17.95 -4.12
CA ARG A 189 -11.16 16.83 -3.20
C ARG A 189 -10.47 15.60 -3.76
N ILE A 190 -9.77 14.85 -2.90
CA ILE A 190 -9.22 13.55 -3.23
C ILE A 190 -10.22 12.48 -2.85
N GLY A 191 -10.72 11.76 -3.85
CA GLY A 191 -11.76 10.77 -3.62
C GLY A 191 -13.02 11.37 -2.97
N ARG A 192 -13.62 10.62 -2.07
CA ARG A 192 -14.67 11.08 -1.15
C ARG A 192 -14.14 11.34 0.27
N THR A 193 -12.87 11.69 0.38
CA THR A 193 -12.22 11.95 1.68
C THR A 193 -12.44 13.39 2.17
N SER A 194 -12.03 13.67 3.39
CA SER A 194 -12.01 15.03 3.95
C SER A 194 -10.90 15.90 3.33
N TYR A 195 -9.91 15.29 2.68
CA TYR A 195 -8.73 15.97 2.17
C TYR A 195 -8.93 16.60 0.81
N LEU A 196 -8.29 17.75 0.61
CA LEU A 196 -8.16 18.40 -0.67
C LEU A 196 -6.69 18.39 -1.10
N ALA A 197 -6.46 18.36 -2.41
CA ALA A 197 -5.15 18.56 -3.00
C ALA A 197 -5.13 19.66 -4.05
N TYR A 198 -3.93 20.16 -4.31
CA TYR A 198 -3.64 21.14 -5.33
C TYR A 198 -2.50 20.64 -6.22
N ALA A 199 -2.74 20.72 -7.52
CA ALA A 199 -1.76 20.41 -8.56
C ALA A 199 -1.13 21.72 -9.07
N PRO A 200 0.19 21.92 -8.90
CA PRO A 200 0.86 23.11 -9.41
C PRO A 200 0.84 23.22 -10.93
N LYS A 201 0.80 22.09 -11.64
CA LYS A 201 0.65 22.03 -13.09
C LYS A 201 -0.72 22.56 -13.54
N PRO A 202 -0.79 23.68 -14.29
CA PRO A 202 -2.08 24.25 -14.73
C PRO A 202 -2.86 23.34 -15.68
N SER A 203 -2.17 22.44 -16.39
CA SER A 203 -2.77 21.49 -17.33
C SER A 203 -3.50 20.33 -16.65
N HIS A 204 -3.29 20.11 -15.36
CA HIS A 204 -3.82 18.98 -14.60
C HIS A 204 -5.37 18.98 -14.58
N PRO A 205 -6.05 17.82 -14.69
CA PRO A 205 -7.51 17.76 -14.75
C PRO A 205 -8.23 18.47 -13.59
N SER A 206 -7.69 18.38 -12.37
CA SER A 206 -8.25 19.07 -11.19
C SER A 206 -8.33 20.60 -11.34
N ARG A 207 -7.49 21.20 -12.20
CA ARG A 207 -7.49 22.65 -12.47
C ARG A 207 -8.63 23.09 -13.37
N ARG A 208 -9.23 22.18 -14.13
CA ARG A 208 -10.36 22.44 -15.04
C ARG A 208 -11.71 22.23 -14.38
N LEU A 209 -11.73 21.54 -13.24
CA LEU A 209 -12.94 21.28 -12.49
C LEU A 209 -13.38 22.56 -11.76
N PHE A 210 -14.62 23.02 -11.93
CA PHE A 210 -15.10 24.18 -11.16
C PHE A 210 -15.36 23.80 -9.70
N PRO A 211 -15.26 24.74 -8.74
CA PRO A 211 -15.56 24.46 -7.33
C PRO A 211 -16.96 23.87 -7.07
N ILE A 212 -17.94 24.18 -7.93
CA ILE A 212 -19.31 23.68 -7.83
C ILE A 212 -19.46 22.25 -8.36
N ASP A 213 -18.58 21.84 -9.27
CA ASP A 213 -18.53 20.49 -9.83
C ASP A 213 -17.65 19.55 -8.99
N ASP A 214 -16.98 20.07 -7.96
CA ASP A 214 -16.20 19.28 -7.01
C ASP A 214 -17.11 18.49 -6.07
N ILE A 215 -16.73 17.26 -5.78
CA ILE A 215 -17.59 16.35 -5.03
C ILE A 215 -17.73 16.80 -3.57
N GLN A 216 -18.95 16.79 -3.04
CA GLN A 216 -19.21 17.11 -1.63
C GLN A 216 -18.98 15.89 -0.74
N ARG A 217 -18.54 16.09 0.50
CA ARG A 217 -18.39 15.01 1.48
C ARG A 217 -19.78 14.54 1.92
N SER A 218 -19.96 13.24 2.18
CA SER A 218 -21.24 12.71 2.67
C SER A 218 -21.69 13.39 3.97
N SER A 219 -20.75 13.70 4.88
CA SER A 219 -21.05 14.47 6.09
C SER A 219 -21.47 15.92 5.82
N GLU A 220 -20.96 16.55 4.76
CA GLU A 220 -21.42 17.87 4.32
C GLU A 220 -22.88 17.79 3.84
N LEU A 221 -23.28 16.69 3.18
CA LEU A 221 -24.65 16.46 2.72
C LEU A 221 -25.60 16.13 3.88
N LEU A 222 -25.17 15.29 4.83
CA LEU A 222 -25.96 14.89 6.01
C LEU A 222 -26.21 16.06 6.98
N PHE A 223 -25.32 17.06 7.00
CA PHE A 223 -25.51 18.30 7.77
C PHE A 223 -26.79 19.05 7.35
N TYR A 224 -27.15 19.03 6.07
CA TYR A 224 -28.31 19.75 5.55
C TYR A 224 -29.64 18.99 5.70
N SER A 225 -29.63 17.73 6.15
CA SER A 225 -30.82 16.87 6.27
C SER A 225 -31.48 16.83 7.66
N ASN A 226 -31.42 17.92 8.44
CA ASN A 226 -32.23 18.17 9.65
C ASN A 226 -31.93 17.38 10.95
N HIS A 227 -30.73 16.83 11.14
CA HIS A 227 -30.36 16.26 12.45
C HIS A 227 -29.10 16.94 13.03
N PRO A 228 -29.26 18.02 13.83
CA PRO A 228 -28.14 18.82 14.34
C PRO A 228 -27.26 18.11 15.39
N ASN A 229 -27.67 16.94 15.90
CA ASN A 229 -26.88 16.13 16.84
C ASN A 229 -25.98 15.07 16.14
N LEU A 230 -26.07 14.88 14.81
CA LEU A 230 -25.39 13.81 14.04
C LEU A 230 -23.84 13.89 13.96
N ILE A 231 -23.22 14.99 14.38
CA ILE A 231 -21.88 15.36 13.87
C ILE A 231 -20.88 15.58 15.00
N LEU A 232 -21.29 15.34 16.25
CA LEU A 232 -20.37 15.44 17.38
C LEU A 232 -19.29 14.34 17.36
N ASP A 233 -19.62 13.12 16.89
CA ASP A 233 -18.66 12.01 16.83
C ASP A 233 -17.95 11.87 15.46
N ALA A 234 -18.38 12.59 14.43
CA ALA A 234 -17.89 12.42 13.05
C ALA A 234 -16.73 13.35 12.67
N TYR A 235 -16.38 14.30 13.54
CA TYR A 235 -15.35 15.33 13.28
C TYR A 235 -14.06 15.10 14.04
N GLU A 236 -14.06 14.14 14.94
CA GLU A 236 -12.88 13.41 15.28
C GLU A 236 -12.60 12.50 14.07
N ASP A 237 -11.90 13.03 13.07
CA ASP A 237 -11.01 12.21 12.21
C ASP A 237 -9.85 11.70 13.11
N ILE A 238 -10.19 11.21 14.29
CA ILE A 238 -9.33 10.40 15.14
C ILE A 238 -9.11 9.15 14.30
N PRO A 239 -7.86 8.86 13.92
CA PRO A 239 -7.58 7.57 13.31
C PRO A 239 -8.15 6.50 14.24
N PRO A 240 -8.79 5.44 13.75
CA PRO A 240 -9.32 4.38 14.62
C PRO A 240 -8.26 3.80 15.58
N SER A 241 -6.96 4.06 15.36
CA SER A 241 -5.88 3.82 16.32
C SER A 241 -6.01 4.59 17.65
N SER A 242 -6.67 5.74 17.69
CA SER A 242 -6.94 6.52 18.91
C SER A 242 -8.32 6.26 19.52
N LEU A 243 -9.14 5.35 18.97
CA LEU A 243 -10.29 4.77 19.67
C LEU A 243 -9.86 3.70 20.69
N VAL A 244 -8.79 3.99 21.43
CA VAL A 244 -8.59 3.37 22.74
C VAL A 244 -9.65 3.98 23.64
N TYR A 245 -10.70 3.21 23.91
CA TYR A 245 -11.51 3.24 25.13
C TYR A 245 -11.53 4.61 25.84
N HIS A 246 -12.46 5.49 25.47
CA HIS A 246 -12.75 6.64 26.34
C HIS A 246 -13.28 6.11 27.68
N PRO A 247 -12.67 6.43 28.84
CA PRO A 247 -13.04 5.83 30.14
C PRO A 247 -14.36 6.34 30.74
N ASN A 248 -15.14 7.16 30.02
CA ASN A 248 -16.41 7.72 30.48
C ASN A 248 -17.59 7.11 29.70
N LEU A 249 -17.69 5.78 29.68
CA LEU A 249 -18.71 5.03 28.93
C LEU A 249 -20.11 5.11 29.57
N ASP A 250 -20.21 5.16 30.90
CA ASP A 250 -21.49 4.95 31.60
C ASP A 250 -22.58 5.97 31.22
N ALA A 251 -22.24 7.24 30.98
CA ALA A 251 -23.22 8.27 30.62
C ALA A 251 -23.53 8.32 29.11
N LYS A 252 -22.61 7.87 28.25
CA LYS A 252 -22.78 7.87 26.79
C LYS A 252 -23.56 6.62 26.34
N ASP A 253 -23.36 5.50 27.03
CA ASP A 253 -24.04 4.24 26.76
C ASP A 253 -25.55 4.33 27.02
N GLU A 254 -26.00 5.02 28.07
CA GLU A 254 -27.43 5.21 28.37
C GLU A 254 -28.14 6.10 27.32
N GLU A 255 -27.46 7.13 26.80
CA GLU A 255 -28.01 8.01 25.76
C GLU A 255 -28.07 7.28 24.41
N GLU A 256 -27.04 6.51 24.06
CA GLU A 256 -27.03 5.68 22.84
C GLU A 256 -28.04 4.54 22.91
N GLU A 257 -28.20 3.87 24.06
CA GLU A 257 -29.20 2.81 24.26
C GLU A 257 -30.63 3.36 24.06
N SER A 258 -30.90 4.56 24.60
CA SER A 258 -32.20 5.22 24.48
C SER A 258 -32.47 5.72 23.05
N ALA A 259 -31.46 6.30 22.39
CA ALA A 259 -31.60 6.88 21.05
C ALA A 259 -31.61 5.82 19.94
N TYR A 260 -30.79 4.77 20.06
CA TYR A 260 -30.55 3.76 19.03
C TYR A 260 -30.53 2.33 19.60
N PRO A 261 -31.65 1.84 20.18
CA PRO A 261 -31.67 0.60 20.95
C PRO A 261 -31.25 -0.65 20.15
N ILE A 262 -31.48 -0.67 18.83
CA ILE A 262 -31.09 -1.81 17.98
C ILE A 262 -29.59 -1.78 17.69
N HIS A 263 -29.01 -0.62 17.42
CA HIS A 263 -27.57 -0.46 17.24
C HIS A 263 -26.82 -0.80 18.52
N TYR A 264 -27.34 -0.35 19.67
CA TYR A 264 -26.83 -0.71 20.99
C TYR A 264 -26.94 -2.23 21.27
N ALA A 265 -28.07 -2.86 20.96
CA ALA A 265 -28.20 -4.32 21.10
C ALA A 265 -27.19 -5.08 20.22
N ILE A 266 -26.88 -4.59 19.02
CA ILE A 266 -25.86 -5.18 18.13
C ILE A 266 -24.44 -4.97 18.68
N SER A 267 -24.17 -3.83 19.30
CA SER A 267 -22.86 -3.53 19.89
C SER A 267 -22.59 -4.35 21.16
N THR A 268 -23.62 -4.71 21.92
CA THR A 268 -23.50 -5.44 23.19
C THR A 268 -23.71 -6.96 23.07
N ILE A 269 -24.71 -7.42 22.33
CA ILE A 269 -25.09 -8.85 22.27
C ILE A 269 -24.38 -9.54 21.09
N LYS A 270 -23.33 -10.31 21.38
CA LYS A 270 -22.47 -10.98 20.37
C LYS A 270 -22.82 -12.44 20.07
N ASP A 271 -23.78 -13.00 20.77
CA ASP A 271 -24.19 -14.40 20.64
C ASP A 271 -25.51 -14.57 19.86
N THR A 272 -26.05 -15.79 19.83
CA THR A 272 -27.30 -16.10 19.12
C THR A 272 -28.53 -15.37 19.64
N SER A 273 -28.48 -14.77 20.84
CA SER A 273 -29.60 -14.06 21.47
C SER A 273 -29.98 -12.78 20.72
N ILE A 274 -29.09 -12.22 19.89
CA ILE A 274 -29.42 -11.08 19.02
C ILE A 274 -30.38 -11.47 17.88
N THR A 275 -30.38 -12.75 17.49
CA THR A 275 -31.17 -13.28 16.37
C THR A 275 -32.68 -13.06 16.53
N PRO A 276 -33.32 -13.46 17.66
CA PRO A 276 -34.75 -13.21 17.84
C PRO A 276 -35.10 -11.72 17.84
N ILE A 277 -34.25 -10.86 18.40
CA ILE A 277 -34.45 -9.40 18.44
C ILE A 277 -34.51 -8.85 17.00
N LEU A 278 -33.49 -9.15 16.19
CA LEU A 278 -33.43 -8.68 14.80
C LEU A 278 -34.59 -9.22 13.95
N LYS A 279 -34.93 -10.51 14.11
CA LYS A 279 -36.05 -11.14 13.40
C LYS A 279 -37.40 -10.53 13.80
N GLN A 280 -37.61 -10.23 15.08
CA GLN A 280 -38.84 -9.62 15.58
C GLN A 280 -39.02 -8.19 15.05
N VAL A 281 -37.96 -7.39 15.07
CA VAL A 281 -37.97 -6.02 14.52
C VAL A 281 -38.27 -6.05 13.02
N TYR A 282 -37.59 -6.94 12.27
CA TYR A 282 -37.83 -7.09 10.84
C TYR A 282 -39.25 -7.57 10.52
N ALA A 283 -39.78 -8.53 11.28
CA ALA A 283 -41.13 -9.06 11.09
C ALA A 283 -42.21 -7.99 11.37
N SER A 284 -41.95 -7.10 12.33
CA SER A 284 -42.88 -6.03 12.69
C SER A 284 -42.84 -4.88 11.69
N HIS A 285 -41.64 -4.43 11.30
CA HIS A 285 -41.45 -3.21 10.49
C HIS A 285 -40.23 -3.31 9.56
N PRO A 286 -40.29 -4.05 8.44
CA PRO A 286 -39.14 -4.25 7.57
C PRO A 286 -38.66 -2.96 6.91
N GLU A 287 -39.57 -2.05 6.51
CA GLU A 287 -39.19 -0.75 5.94
C GLU A 287 -38.53 0.19 6.96
N VAL A 288 -38.89 0.10 8.24
CA VAL A 288 -38.29 0.92 9.29
C VAL A 288 -36.86 0.46 9.55
N MET A 289 -36.62 -0.85 9.58
CA MET A 289 -35.29 -1.42 9.80
C MET A 289 -34.28 -0.99 8.73
N VAL A 290 -34.69 -0.91 7.46
CA VAL A 290 -33.83 -0.48 6.35
C VAL A 290 -33.46 1.00 6.44
N ARG A 291 -34.35 1.83 6.98
CA ARG A 291 -34.16 3.28 7.13
C ARG A 291 -33.58 3.68 8.49
N MET A 292 -33.47 2.73 9.43
CA MET A 292 -32.95 2.98 10.76
C MET A 292 -31.46 3.24 10.67
N GLN A 293 -31.05 4.40 11.15
CA GLN A 293 -29.66 4.86 11.16
C GLN A 293 -29.31 5.38 12.55
N ASP A 294 -28.05 5.22 12.96
CA ASP A 294 -27.54 5.81 14.19
C ASP A 294 -27.09 7.26 14.00
N GLY A 295 -26.45 7.82 15.03
CA GLY A 295 -25.89 9.17 15.01
C GLY A 295 -24.87 9.42 13.89
N ARG A 296 -24.26 8.38 13.31
CA ARG A 296 -23.28 8.47 12.22
C ARG A 296 -23.91 8.19 10.85
N GLY A 297 -25.24 8.03 10.78
CA GLY A 297 -25.95 7.62 9.58
C GLY A 297 -25.78 6.13 9.25
N GLU A 298 -25.18 5.34 10.15
CA GLU A 298 -24.91 3.94 9.89
C GLU A 298 -26.18 3.11 10.02
N SER A 299 -26.47 2.29 9.02
CA SER A 299 -27.59 1.35 9.11
C SER A 299 -27.30 0.23 10.12
N VAL A 300 -28.32 -0.53 10.51
CA VAL A 300 -28.15 -1.71 11.37
C VAL A 300 -27.09 -2.71 10.87
N LEU A 301 -26.96 -2.88 9.54
CA LEU A 301 -25.90 -3.72 8.95
C LEU A 301 -24.49 -3.11 9.09
N HIS A 302 -24.36 -1.79 9.02
CA HIS A 302 -23.10 -1.10 9.28
C HIS A 302 -22.69 -1.27 10.74
N ALA A 303 -23.61 -1.11 11.69
CA ALA A 303 -23.35 -1.37 13.10
C ALA A 303 -22.90 -2.81 13.36
N ALA A 304 -23.57 -3.80 12.72
CA ALA A 304 -23.18 -5.20 12.84
C ALA A 304 -21.75 -5.47 12.34
N VAL A 305 -21.37 -4.82 11.23
CA VAL A 305 -19.98 -4.87 10.73
C VAL A 305 -19.04 -4.15 11.69
N ARG A 306 -19.29 -2.88 12.04
CA ARG A 306 -18.44 -2.05 12.90
C ARG A 306 -18.04 -2.76 14.19
N TRP A 307 -19.00 -3.45 14.79
CA TRP A 307 -18.80 -4.14 16.05
C TRP A 307 -18.43 -5.62 15.90
N GLY A 308 -18.01 -6.06 14.70
CA GLY A 308 -17.55 -7.42 14.41
C GLY A 308 -18.57 -8.51 14.74
N ASN A 309 -19.87 -8.20 14.74
CA ASN A 309 -20.93 -9.09 15.19
C ASN A 309 -21.34 -10.04 14.05
N VAL A 310 -20.59 -11.13 13.90
CA VAL A 310 -20.79 -12.17 12.87
C VAL A 310 -22.23 -12.71 12.88
N VAL A 311 -22.81 -12.92 14.07
CA VAL A 311 -24.16 -13.49 14.22
C VAL A 311 -25.22 -12.50 13.73
N ALA A 312 -25.08 -11.22 14.08
CA ALA A 312 -25.96 -10.18 13.58
C ALA A 312 -25.84 -10.02 12.05
N VAL A 313 -24.62 -9.96 11.51
CA VAL A 313 -24.41 -9.89 10.05
C VAL A 313 -25.09 -11.06 9.34
N ARG A 314 -24.83 -12.30 9.78
CA ARG A 314 -25.47 -13.50 9.21
C ARG A 314 -26.99 -13.42 9.29
N THR A 315 -27.53 -13.08 10.46
CA THR A 315 -28.97 -12.96 10.68
C THR A 315 -29.58 -11.95 9.72
N LEU A 316 -28.98 -10.76 9.59
CA LEU A 316 -29.47 -9.70 8.72
C LEU A 316 -29.48 -10.10 7.24
N LEU A 317 -28.45 -10.83 6.80
CA LEU A 317 -28.36 -11.33 5.42
C LEU A 317 -29.36 -12.48 5.17
N ASP A 318 -29.63 -13.31 6.16
CA ASP A 318 -30.60 -14.42 6.07
C ASP A 318 -32.05 -13.95 5.96
N LEU A 319 -32.36 -12.70 6.38
CA LEU A 319 -33.68 -12.08 6.17
C LEU A 319 -34.04 -11.94 4.68
N ARG A 320 -33.05 -12.06 3.79
CA ARG A 320 -33.24 -12.11 2.33
C ARG A 320 -33.98 -13.37 1.87
N ALA A 321 -33.78 -14.48 2.59
CA ALA A 321 -34.29 -15.80 2.21
C ALA A 321 -35.77 -15.99 2.57
N THR A 322 -36.31 -15.19 3.49
CA THR A 322 -37.73 -15.21 3.87
C THR A 322 -38.58 -14.41 2.88
N LYS A 323 -38.52 -14.76 1.59
CA LYS A 323 -39.50 -14.30 0.61
C LYS A 323 -40.89 -14.75 1.06
N VAL A 324 -41.70 -13.80 1.52
CA VAL A 324 -43.16 -13.94 1.56
C VAL A 324 -43.61 -14.20 0.12
N ARG A 325 -43.82 -15.47 -0.23
CA ARG A 325 -44.48 -15.88 -1.47
C ARG A 325 -45.86 -15.23 -1.46
N GLY A 326 -46.09 -14.23 -2.32
CA GLY A 326 -47.47 -13.89 -2.71
C GLY A 326 -47.87 -12.42 -2.78
N VAL A 327 -46.98 -11.44 -2.67
CA VAL A 327 -47.38 -10.04 -2.92
C VAL A 327 -46.55 -9.46 -4.07
N GLY A 328 -47.21 -9.29 -5.22
CA GLY A 328 -46.68 -8.63 -6.42
C GLY A 328 -46.44 -7.15 -6.19
N LEU A 329 -45.46 -6.81 -5.36
CA LEU A 329 -44.91 -5.46 -5.24
C LEU A 329 -43.91 -5.26 -6.37
N GLY A 330 -44.35 -4.58 -7.44
CA GLY A 330 -43.50 -4.23 -8.56
C GLY A 330 -42.22 -3.48 -8.13
N LYS A 331 -41.09 -3.82 -8.74
CA LYS A 331 -39.81 -3.06 -8.80
C LYS A 331 -39.24 -2.45 -7.50
N ARG A 332 -39.73 -2.75 -6.29
CA ARG A 332 -39.07 -2.31 -5.05
C ARG A 332 -37.86 -3.19 -4.81
N LYS A 333 -36.70 -2.56 -4.60
CA LYS A 333 -35.45 -3.25 -4.24
C LYS A 333 -35.65 -4.01 -2.93
N ASP A 334 -35.02 -5.17 -2.83
CA ASP A 334 -35.02 -5.99 -1.64
C ASP A 334 -34.47 -5.18 -0.43
N PRO A 335 -35.17 -5.13 0.72
CA PRO A 335 -34.70 -4.49 1.95
C PRO A 335 -33.22 -4.78 2.28
N VAL A 336 -32.78 -6.02 2.09
CA VAL A 336 -31.39 -6.41 2.37
C VAL A 336 -30.43 -5.87 1.32
N GLU A 337 -30.85 -5.81 0.06
CA GLU A 337 -30.08 -5.18 -1.02
C GLU A 337 -29.91 -3.68 -0.78
N MET A 338 -30.92 -3.02 -0.20
CA MET A 338 -30.80 -1.61 0.22
C MET A 338 -29.78 -1.44 1.34
N LEU A 339 -29.77 -2.30 2.37
CA LEU A 339 -28.78 -2.27 3.44
C LEU A 339 -27.35 -2.52 2.93
N LEU A 340 -27.18 -3.48 2.03
CA LEU A 340 -25.88 -3.83 1.44
C LEU A 340 -25.24 -2.69 0.62
N ASN A 341 -26.08 -1.86 -0.01
CA ASN A 341 -25.63 -0.77 -0.87
C ASN A 341 -25.80 0.61 -0.21
N ASN A 342 -26.22 0.67 1.05
CA ASN A 342 -26.41 1.92 1.77
C ASN A 342 -25.06 2.62 1.94
N ARG A 343 -25.01 3.91 1.60
CA ARG A 343 -23.83 4.79 1.74
C ARG A 343 -24.18 6.10 2.45
N ASP A 344 -25.38 6.19 3.02
CA ASP A 344 -25.93 7.37 3.66
C ASP A 344 -25.40 7.51 5.08
N ASN A 345 -24.08 7.37 5.24
CA ASN A 345 -23.34 7.55 6.49
C ASN A 345 -22.22 8.59 6.29
N VAL A 346 -21.65 9.04 7.40
CA VAL A 346 -20.62 10.08 7.43
C VAL A 346 -19.40 9.76 6.57
N ASP A 347 -19.08 8.47 6.41
CA ASP A 347 -17.92 7.98 5.66
C ASP A 347 -18.25 7.65 4.19
N GLY A 348 -19.54 7.59 3.83
CA GLY A 348 -19.98 7.25 2.47
C GLY A 348 -19.68 5.80 2.05
N LEU A 349 -19.41 4.93 3.01
CA LEU A 349 -19.01 3.53 2.79
C LEU A 349 -20.24 2.62 2.79
N THR A 350 -20.16 1.52 2.06
CA THR A 350 -21.03 0.35 2.20
C THR A 350 -20.55 -0.52 3.35
N PRO A 351 -21.36 -1.48 3.84
CA PRO A 351 -20.91 -2.40 4.88
C PRO A 351 -19.67 -3.22 4.48
N LEU A 352 -19.53 -3.59 3.20
CA LEU A 352 -18.34 -4.31 2.71
C LEU A 352 -17.09 -3.43 2.73
N GLU A 353 -17.20 -2.18 2.28
CA GLU A 353 -16.08 -1.24 2.31
C GLU A 353 -15.72 -0.87 3.75
N LEU A 354 -16.70 -0.69 4.64
CA LEU A 354 -16.46 -0.48 6.07
C LEU A 354 -15.70 -1.65 6.69
N CYS A 355 -16.09 -2.89 6.38
CA CYS A 355 -15.38 -4.08 6.87
C CYS A 355 -13.90 -4.07 6.45
N ARG A 356 -13.59 -3.64 5.23
CA ARG A 356 -12.22 -3.55 4.72
C ARG A 356 -11.44 -2.41 5.35
N ASP A 357 -12.04 -1.22 5.46
CA ASP A 357 -11.43 -0.05 6.12
C ASP A 357 -11.06 -0.41 7.57
N LEU A 358 -11.95 -1.09 8.31
CA LEU A 358 -11.67 -1.55 9.68
C LEU A 358 -10.52 -2.57 9.74
N MET A 359 -10.48 -3.54 8.83
CA MET A 359 -9.38 -4.52 8.76
C MET A 359 -8.04 -3.83 8.47
N GLU A 360 -8.00 -2.93 7.48
CA GLU A 360 -6.80 -2.17 7.14
C GLU A 360 -6.35 -1.26 8.29
N CYS A 361 -7.29 -0.59 8.96
CA CYS A 361 -7.00 0.24 10.13
C CYS A 361 -6.41 -0.55 11.29
N GLU A 362 -6.97 -1.72 11.61
CA GLU A 362 -6.45 -2.60 12.65
C GLU A 362 -5.04 -3.09 12.32
N ARG A 363 -4.80 -3.46 11.06
CA ARG A 363 -3.47 -3.81 10.56
C ARG A 363 -2.49 -2.66 10.74
N SER A 364 -2.82 -1.47 10.25
CA SER A 364 -1.96 -0.28 10.38
C SER A 364 -1.65 0.04 11.84
N ARG A 365 -2.64 -0.11 12.74
CA ARG A 365 -2.46 0.12 14.19
C ARG A 365 -1.44 -0.84 14.81
N VAL A 366 -1.51 -2.13 14.47
CA VAL A 366 -0.56 -3.14 14.98
C VAL A 366 0.85 -2.87 14.45
N GLU A 367 0.98 -2.60 13.14
CA GLU A 367 2.27 -2.34 12.51
C GLU A 367 2.92 -1.04 13.04
N LEU A 368 2.13 0.03 13.24
CA LEU A 368 2.60 1.29 13.83
C LEU A 368 3.02 1.14 15.30
N GLY A 369 2.31 0.32 16.08
CA GLY A 369 2.65 0.05 17.47
C GLY A 369 3.89 -0.84 17.67
N GLY A 370 4.64 -1.14 16.62
CA GLY A 370 5.78 -2.06 16.65
C GLY A 370 5.40 -3.53 16.85
N GLY A 371 4.11 -3.85 16.77
CA GLY A 371 3.60 -5.21 16.93
C GLY A 371 3.76 -6.03 15.65
N GLU A 372 3.97 -7.33 15.80
CA GLU A 372 3.93 -8.25 14.67
C GLU A 372 2.48 -8.51 14.25
N TRP A 373 2.12 -8.07 13.04
CA TRP A 373 0.79 -8.32 12.50
C TRP A 373 0.61 -9.80 12.15
N SER A 374 -0.25 -10.50 12.90
CA SER A 374 -0.49 -11.95 12.76
C SER A 374 -1.59 -12.33 11.76
N GLY A 375 -1.96 -11.39 10.88
CA GLY A 375 -3.04 -11.50 9.90
C GLY A 375 -4.37 -10.96 10.40
N TYR A 376 -5.36 -10.88 9.49
CA TYR A 376 -6.71 -10.45 9.85
C TYR A 376 -7.40 -11.47 10.75
N GLU A 377 -8.14 -10.98 11.75
CA GLU A 377 -8.95 -11.85 12.60
C GLU A 377 -10.02 -12.57 11.78
N ARG A 378 -10.29 -13.83 12.16
CA ARG A 378 -11.27 -14.70 11.50
C ARG A 378 -12.66 -14.04 11.36
N LYS A 379 -13.11 -13.29 12.38
CA LYS A 379 -14.44 -12.67 12.39
C LYS A 379 -14.62 -11.67 11.24
N TRP A 380 -13.59 -10.90 10.92
CA TRP A 380 -13.64 -9.89 9.86
C TRP A 380 -13.69 -10.54 8.47
N LEU A 381 -12.87 -11.56 8.26
CA LEU A 381 -12.85 -12.33 7.01
C LEU A 381 -14.16 -13.09 6.79
N TRP A 382 -14.79 -13.59 7.86
CA TRP A 382 -16.14 -14.15 7.80
C TRP A 382 -17.21 -13.12 7.42
N ILE A 383 -17.16 -11.92 8.01
CA ILE A 383 -18.06 -10.84 7.63
C ILE A 383 -17.85 -10.46 6.17
N GLU A 384 -16.60 -10.30 5.71
CA GLU A 384 -16.29 -9.94 4.33
C GLU A 384 -16.82 -10.98 3.34
N VAL A 385 -16.58 -12.28 3.56
CA VAL A 385 -17.05 -13.34 2.64
C VAL A 385 -18.57 -13.43 2.62
N MET A 386 -19.25 -13.24 3.76
CA MET A 386 -20.71 -13.22 3.82
C MET A 386 -21.28 -12.03 3.02
N LEU A 387 -20.69 -10.84 3.16
CA LEU A 387 -21.10 -9.65 2.41
C LEU A 387 -20.83 -9.80 0.91
N LYS A 388 -19.67 -10.33 0.50
CA LYS A 388 -19.35 -10.63 -0.91
C LYS A 388 -20.36 -11.61 -1.52
N LYS A 389 -20.65 -12.72 -0.84
CA LYS A 389 -21.66 -13.70 -1.27
C LYS A 389 -23.04 -13.05 -1.41
N ALA A 390 -23.44 -12.20 -0.46
CA ALA A 390 -24.71 -11.51 -0.52
C ALA A 390 -24.81 -10.51 -1.70
N LEU A 391 -23.70 -9.87 -2.05
CA LEU A 391 -23.57 -8.98 -3.20
C LEU A 391 -23.42 -9.72 -4.54
N GLY A 392 -23.25 -11.05 -4.52
CA GLY A 392 -22.95 -11.83 -5.74
C GLY A 392 -21.56 -11.54 -6.31
N VAL A 393 -20.65 -11.04 -5.48
CA VAL A 393 -19.24 -10.85 -5.86
C VAL A 393 -18.55 -12.20 -5.79
N ASP A 394 -17.80 -12.53 -6.85
CA ASP A 394 -17.02 -13.75 -6.89
C ASP A 394 -15.96 -13.76 -5.78
N CYS A 395 -15.91 -14.85 -5.01
CA CYS A 395 -14.96 -15.08 -3.92
C CYS A 395 -13.79 -15.97 -4.35
N GLY A 396 -13.69 -16.35 -5.63
CA GLY A 396 -12.64 -17.18 -6.20
C GLY A 396 -13.19 -18.36 -7.01
N GLU A 397 -12.37 -18.87 -7.93
CA GLU A 397 -12.72 -19.96 -8.85
C GLU A 397 -13.24 -21.23 -8.13
N GLU A 398 -14.21 -21.89 -8.77
CA GLU A 398 -14.78 -23.17 -8.35
C GLU A 398 -13.65 -24.21 -8.12
N VAL A 399 -13.52 -24.71 -6.89
CA VAL A 399 -12.90 -26.01 -6.69
C VAL A 399 -13.82 -27.02 -7.38
N LYS A 400 -13.37 -27.63 -8.48
CA LYS A 400 -14.08 -28.75 -9.12
C LYS A 400 -14.34 -29.82 -8.07
N VAL A 401 -15.55 -29.85 -7.52
CA VAL A 401 -15.98 -30.89 -6.59
C VAL A 401 -16.00 -32.20 -7.37
N VAL A 402 -14.95 -33.01 -7.17
CA VAL A 402 -14.89 -34.36 -7.70
C VAL A 402 -15.88 -35.19 -6.88
N ARG A 403 -17.03 -35.50 -7.50
CA ARG A 403 -18.13 -36.40 -7.09
C ARG A 403 -19.28 -35.76 -6.30
N GLY A 404 -20.33 -35.39 -7.03
CA GLY A 404 -21.69 -35.89 -6.76
C GLY A 404 -22.54 -35.17 -5.70
N GLU A 405 -22.06 -34.10 -5.07
CA GLU A 405 -22.86 -33.31 -4.13
C GLU A 405 -23.03 -31.86 -4.62
N GLU A 406 -24.12 -31.23 -4.20
CA GLU A 406 -24.77 -30.07 -4.82
C GLU A 406 -23.83 -28.93 -5.25
N LYS A 407 -24.12 -28.34 -6.42
CA LYS A 407 -23.44 -27.17 -7.00
C LYS A 407 -23.55 -25.95 -6.08
N GLY A 408 -22.66 -25.83 -5.11
CA GLY A 408 -22.42 -24.60 -4.36
C GLY A 408 -21.48 -23.69 -5.15
N PHE A 409 -21.94 -22.48 -5.47
CA PHE A 409 -21.08 -21.43 -6.04
C PHE A 409 -20.04 -20.96 -5.00
N GLY A 410 -18.74 -21.10 -5.31
CA GLY A 410 -17.62 -20.45 -4.61
C GLY A 410 -16.87 -21.30 -3.58
N ILE A 411 -15.69 -20.82 -3.17
CA ILE A 411 -14.85 -21.44 -2.12
C ILE A 411 -15.56 -21.46 -0.75
N SER A 412 -15.23 -22.45 0.10
CA SER A 412 -15.77 -22.52 1.45
C SER A 412 -15.35 -21.29 2.28
N GLU A 413 -16.15 -20.90 3.29
CA GLU A 413 -15.80 -19.76 4.17
C GLU A 413 -14.47 -19.98 4.89
N MET A 414 -14.17 -21.23 5.25
CA MET A 414 -12.90 -21.58 5.89
C MET A 414 -11.71 -21.43 4.94
N GLU A 415 -11.88 -21.85 3.69
CA GLU A 415 -10.86 -21.70 2.66
C GLU A 415 -10.62 -20.22 2.32
N TYR A 416 -11.69 -19.43 2.24
CA TYR A 416 -11.59 -17.97 2.09
C TYR A 416 -10.76 -17.34 3.22
N VAL A 417 -11.08 -17.69 4.48
CA VAL A 417 -10.33 -17.19 5.65
C VAL A 417 -8.86 -17.56 5.56
N LYS A 418 -8.55 -18.82 5.20
CA LYS A 418 -7.16 -19.28 5.08
C LYS A 418 -6.40 -18.49 4.03
N ARG A 419 -6.98 -18.31 2.84
CA ARG A 419 -6.37 -17.60 1.71
C ARG A 419 -6.20 -16.10 1.94
N ASN A 420 -7.18 -15.46 2.57
CA ASN A 420 -7.22 -14.00 2.74
C ASN A 420 -6.66 -13.54 4.10
N LYS A 421 -6.18 -14.46 4.95
CA LYS A 421 -5.62 -14.16 6.28
C LYS A 421 -4.58 -13.04 6.23
N TRP A 422 -3.78 -13.01 5.18
CA TRP A 422 -2.65 -12.10 5.04
C TRP A 422 -2.88 -11.02 3.98
N GLY A 423 -4.14 -10.70 3.67
CA GLY A 423 -4.47 -9.60 2.75
C GLY A 423 -4.22 -9.89 1.27
N CYS A 424 -4.14 -11.17 0.88
CA CYS A 424 -4.08 -11.54 -0.53
C CYS A 424 -5.25 -10.93 -1.32
N THR A 425 -4.93 -10.20 -2.40
CA THR A 425 -5.94 -9.63 -3.31
C THR A 425 -5.95 -10.29 -4.69
N CYS A 426 -4.91 -11.06 -5.04
CA CYS A 426 -4.81 -11.73 -6.33
C CYS A 426 -5.40 -13.16 -6.36
N GLY A 427 -5.70 -13.74 -5.21
CA GLY A 427 -6.17 -15.13 -5.08
C GLY A 427 -5.14 -16.22 -5.39
N SER A 428 -3.93 -15.84 -5.82
CA SER A 428 -2.86 -16.73 -6.28
C SER A 428 -1.61 -16.69 -5.39
N CYS A 429 -1.69 -16.06 -4.21
CA CYS A 429 -0.57 -16.05 -3.27
C CYS A 429 -0.31 -17.47 -2.73
N LEU A 430 0.95 -17.88 -2.72
CA LEU A 430 1.38 -19.09 -2.03
C LEU A 430 1.16 -18.90 -0.52
N ASP A 431 0.49 -19.89 0.09
CA ASP A 431 0.02 -19.85 1.48
C ASP A 431 -0.81 -18.61 1.86
N GLY A 432 -1.35 -17.89 0.88
CA GLY A 432 -2.14 -16.67 1.07
C GLY A 432 -1.32 -15.42 1.40
N TRP A 433 0.02 -15.49 1.44
CA TRP A 433 0.87 -14.33 1.77
C TRP A 433 1.94 -14.03 0.72
N LEU A 434 2.60 -15.03 0.14
CA LEU A 434 3.67 -14.81 -0.84
C LEU A 434 3.07 -14.61 -2.23
N SER A 435 3.03 -13.37 -2.73
CA SER A 435 2.44 -13.07 -4.04
C SER A 435 3.26 -13.64 -5.20
N PRO A 436 2.66 -13.88 -6.38
CA PRO A 436 3.39 -14.39 -7.54
C PRO A 436 4.58 -13.51 -7.92
N ARG A 437 4.42 -12.18 -7.93
CA ARG A 437 5.49 -11.22 -8.21
C ARG A 437 6.58 -11.24 -7.15
N MET A 438 6.21 -11.28 -5.86
CA MET A 438 7.20 -11.38 -4.79
C MET A 438 7.98 -12.69 -4.86
N ARG A 439 7.28 -13.81 -5.12
CA ARG A 439 7.89 -15.13 -5.30
C ARG A 439 8.89 -15.12 -6.45
N GLU A 440 8.50 -14.55 -7.59
CA GLU A 440 9.37 -14.47 -8.77
C GLU A 440 10.64 -13.67 -8.49
N ARG A 441 10.50 -12.52 -7.82
CA ARG A 441 11.66 -11.73 -7.40
C ARG A 441 12.60 -12.49 -6.49
N LEU A 442 12.07 -13.17 -5.46
CA LEU A 442 12.92 -13.96 -4.57
C LEU A 442 13.60 -15.12 -5.34
N ARG A 443 12.91 -15.72 -6.31
CA ARG A 443 13.44 -16.80 -7.16
C ARG A 443 14.59 -16.31 -8.03
N GLU A 444 14.41 -15.16 -8.68
CA GLU A 444 15.41 -14.52 -9.54
C GLU A 444 16.63 -14.10 -8.73
N GLN A 445 16.43 -13.41 -7.60
CA GLN A 445 17.54 -13.00 -6.75
C GLN A 445 18.32 -14.21 -6.20
N ALA A 446 17.64 -15.29 -5.82
CA ALA A 446 18.32 -16.52 -5.43
C ALA A 446 19.16 -17.13 -6.57
N ALA A 447 18.67 -17.07 -7.83
CA ALA A 447 19.42 -17.53 -9.00
C ALA A 447 20.66 -16.67 -9.26
N VAL A 448 20.48 -15.35 -9.33
CA VAL A 448 21.56 -14.38 -9.55
C VAL A 448 22.67 -14.56 -8.52
N VAL A 449 22.31 -14.74 -7.26
CA VAL A 449 23.29 -14.94 -6.18
C VAL A 449 24.02 -16.28 -6.35
N TYR A 450 23.29 -17.35 -6.65
CA TYR A 450 23.88 -18.67 -6.88
C TYR A 450 24.90 -18.65 -8.02
N ASP A 451 24.57 -18.00 -9.14
CA ASP A 451 25.42 -17.92 -10.33
C ASP A 451 26.64 -17.05 -10.07
N THR A 452 26.44 -15.85 -9.50
CA THR A 452 27.55 -14.92 -9.17
C THR A 452 28.55 -15.54 -8.19
N MET A 453 28.07 -16.25 -7.16
CA MET A 453 28.96 -16.99 -6.25
C MET A 453 29.67 -18.16 -6.95
N GLY A 454 29.11 -18.67 -8.05
CA GLY A 454 29.76 -19.67 -8.90
C GLY A 454 30.99 -19.09 -9.59
N ASP A 455 30.82 -17.93 -10.22
CA ASP A 455 31.91 -17.21 -10.91
C ASP A 455 33.06 -16.89 -9.95
N VAL A 456 32.74 -16.45 -8.72
CA VAL A 456 33.74 -16.23 -7.66
C VAL A 456 34.53 -17.50 -7.30
N LEU A 457 33.88 -18.67 -7.30
CA LEU A 457 34.55 -19.94 -6.97
C LEU A 457 35.49 -20.42 -8.08
N GLU A 458 35.21 -20.03 -9.32
CA GLU A 458 35.96 -20.40 -10.52
C GLU A 458 37.11 -19.42 -10.81
N ASP A 459 36.90 -18.13 -10.58
CA ASP A 459 37.90 -17.08 -10.76
C ASP A 459 38.75 -16.87 -9.49
N ARG A 460 40.05 -17.14 -9.62
CA ARG A 460 41.02 -16.96 -8.53
C ARG A 460 41.14 -15.52 -8.06
N HIS A 461 41.08 -14.54 -8.96
CA HIS A 461 41.21 -13.13 -8.62
C HIS A 461 40.00 -12.63 -7.82
N LEU A 462 38.79 -13.04 -8.21
CA LEU A 462 37.57 -12.72 -7.45
C LEU A 462 37.58 -13.39 -6.07
N TRP A 463 38.04 -14.64 -5.99
CA TRP A 463 38.21 -15.34 -4.73
C TRP A 463 39.19 -14.63 -3.78
N ASP A 464 40.36 -14.22 -4.29
CA ASP A 464 41.37 -13.51 -3.51
C ASP A 464 40.82 -12.14 -3.02
N LEU A 465 40.10 -11.41 -3.89
CA LEU A 465 39.45 -10.14 -3.53
C LEU A 465 38.45 -10.28 -2.38
N ILE A 466 37.60 -11.31 -2.41
CA ILE A 466 36.60 -11.56 -1.37
C ILE A 466 37.26 -12.06 -0.07
N CYS A 467 38.35 -12.82 -0.16
CA CYS A 467 39.12 -13.20 1.02
C CYS A 467 39.73 -11.98 1.72
N ASP A 468 40.21 -11.00 0.94
CA ASP A 468 40.78 -9.76 1.46
C ASP A 468 39.70 -8.82 2.03
N ASN A 469 38.57 -8.70 1.33
CA ASN A 469 37.44 -7.88 1.78
C ASN A 469 36.09 -8.56 1.47
N PRO A 470 35.51 -9.29 2.45
CA PRO A 470 34.23 -9.96 2.28
C PRO A 470 33.04 -9.05 1.93
N GLN A 471 33.17 -7.73 2.08
CA GLN A 471 32.11 -6.78 1.72
C GLN A 471 31.92 -6.62 0.20
N HIS A 472 32.90 -7.05 -0.61
CA HIS A 472 32.76 -7.07 -2.07
C HIS A 472 31.89 -8.23 -2.56
N ASP A 473 31.61 -9.21 -1.70
CA ASP A 473 30.68 -10.28 -2.02
C ASP A 473 29.23 -9.83 -1.81
N ILE A 474 28.31 -10.34 -2.62
CA ILE A 474 26.89 -10.01 -2.55
C ILE A 474 26.15 -10.69 -1.38
N ALA A 475 26.63 -11.85 -0.90
CA ALA A 475 25.97 -12.67 0.11
C ALA A 475 26.66 -12.61 1.47
N LEU A 476 28.00 -12.51 1.53
CA LEU A 476 28.75 -12.47 2.79
C LEU A 476 28.39 -11.30 3.73
N PRO A 477 27.94 -10.12 3.26
CA PRO A 477 27.40 -9.08 4.14
C PRO A 477 26.25 -9.57 5.01
N TYR A 478 25.51 -10.61 4.59
CA TYR A 478 24.41 -11.22 5.33
C TYR A 478 24.84 -12.38 6.24
N VAL A 479 26.14 -12.62 6.38
CA VAL A 479 26.71 -13.61 7.30
C VAL A 479 27.44 -12.89 8.44
N PRO A 480 27.24 -13.28 9.72
CA PRO A 480 27.93 -12.66 10.84
C PRO A 480 29.46 -12.68 10.66
N PRO A 481 30.18 -11.54 10.88
CA PRO A 481 31.62 -11.43 10.67
C PRO A 481 32.45 -12.53 11.35
N ARG A 482 32.02 -12.97 12.54
CA ARG A 482 32.66 -14.06 13.30
C ARG A 482 32.72 -15.41 12.59
N LEU A 483 31.89 -15.64 11.56
CA LEU A 483 31.86 -16.88 10.79
C LEU A 483 32.70 -16.81 9.51
N ILE A 484 33.03 -15.60 9.05
CA ILE A 484 33.78 -15.34 7.81
C ILE A 484 35.20 -14.85 8.08
N GLN A 485 35.48 -14.40 9.31
CA GLN A 485 36.81 -13.98 9.76
C GLN A 485 37.53 -15.09 10.56
N PRO A 486 38.86 -15.22 10.45
CA PRO A 486 39.79 -14.35 9.72
C PRO A 486 39.93 -14.64 8.22
N ILE A 487 39.49 -15.79 7.73
CA ILE A 487 39.56 -16.19 6.31
C ILE A 487 38.29 -16.94 5.93
N VAL A 488 37.70 -16.58 4.79
CA VAL A 488 36.55 -17.29 4.21
C VAL A 488 37.01 -18.66 3.70
N VAL A 489 36.45 -19.73 4.26
CA VAL A 489 36.78 -21.10 3.82
C VAL A 489 35.97 -21.44 2.57
N LYS A 490 36.64 -21.89 1.49
CA LYS A 490 35.98 -22.25 0.21
C LYS A 490 34.83 -23.25 0.36
N THR A 491 34.96 -24.21 1.28
CA THR A 491 33.90 -25.18 1.59
C THR A 491 32.68 -24.53 2.24
N PHE A 492 32.89 -23.56 3.16
CA PHE A 492 31.81 -22.77 3.75
C PHE A 492 31.06 -21.96 2.68
N TYR A 493 31.82 -21.27 1.83
CA TYR A 493 31.28 -20.46 0.75
C TYR A 493 30.49 -21.30 -0.28
N LYS A 494 31.01 -22.48 -0.65
CA LYS A 494 30.29 -23.44 -1.50
C LYS A 494 28.99 -23.92 -0.83
N GLY A 495 29.00 -24.19 0.47
CA GLY A 495 27.80 -24.55 1.22
C GLY A 495 26.75 -23.43 1.23
N LEU A 496 27.18 -22.19 1.47
CA LEU A 496 26.32 -21.01 1.39
C LEU A 496 25.76 -20.81 -0.02
N ARG A 497 26.57 -20.99 -1.07
CA ARG A 497 26.09 -20.95 -2.46
C ARG A 497 24.95 -21.96 -2.70
N LEU A 498 25.12 -23.21 -2.27
CA LEU A 498 24.11 -24.26 -2.45
C LEU A 498 22.78 -23.95 -1.73
N LEU A 499 22.81 -23.14 -0.67
CA LEU A 499 21.59 -22.64 -0.03
C LEU A 499 20.74 -21.80 -0.99
N PHE A 500 21.36 -20.92 -1.78
CA PHE A 500 20.65 -20.09 -2.77
C PHE A 500 20.04 -20.94 -3.89
N PHE A 501 20.71 -22.00 -4.33
CA PHE A 501 20.12 -22.97 -5.26
C PHE A 501 18.87 -23.64 -4.68
N ALA A 502 18.93 -24.07 -3.40
CA ALA A 502 17.79 -24.68 -2.74
C ALA A 502 16.60 -23.70 -2.62
N ILE A 503 16.87 -22.43 -2.30
CA ILE A 503 15.84 -21.38 -2.25
C ILE A 503 15.21 -21.19 -3.65
N HIS A 504 16.03 -21.04 -4.69
CA HIS A 504 15.57 -20.89 -6.08
C HIS A 504 14.67 -22.05 -6.50
N TYR A 505 15.12 -23.29 -6.29
CA TYR A 505 14.40 -24.49 -6.69
C TYR A 505 13.05 -24.65 -5.97
N LEU A 506 12.96 -24.30 -4.68
CA LEU A 506 11.69 -24.36 -3.93
C LEU A 506 10.66 -23.33 -4.42
N LEU A 507 11.14 -22.17 -4.90
CA LEU A 507 10.30 -21.10 -5.42
C LEU A 507 9.87 -21.32 -6.87
N GLU A 508 10.56 -22.19 -7.60
CA GLU A 508 10.26 -22.50 -9.00
C GLU A 508 8.91 -23.24 -9.12
N ASP A 509 8.05 -22.74 -10.01
CA ASP A 509 6.76 -23.36 -10.32
C ASP A 509 7.05 -24.56 -11.23
N THR A 510 7.32 -25.75 -10.66
CA THR A 510 7.60 -26.93 -11.48
C THR A 510 6.34 -27.30 -12.28
N HIS A 511 6.33 -26.88 -13.54
CA HIS A 511 5.29 -27.26 -14.49
C HIS A 511 5.21 -28.80 -14.55
N PRO A 512 4.02 -29.42 -14.54
CA PRO A 512 3.84 -30.89 -14.51
C PRO A 512 4.45 -31.67 -15.69
N ASN A 513 5.14 -30.99 -16.62
CA ASN A 513 5.81 -31.60 -17.77
C ASN A 513 7.31 -31.83 -17.57
N HIS A 514 7.90 -31.35 -16.46
CA HIS A 514 9.27 -31.73 -16.11
C HIS A 514 9.26 -33.17 -15.62
N LYS A 515 9.79 -34.11 -16.44
CA LYS A 515 9.81 -35.56 -16.16
C LYS A 515 10.84 -35.94 -15.08
N SER A 516 11.01 -35.12 -14.05
CA SER A 516 11.75 -35.56 -12.86
C SER A 516 10.85 -36.56 -12.11
N PRO A 517 11.33 -37.78 -11.80
CA PRO A 517 10.54 -38.79 -11.09
C PRO A 517 10.31 -38.46 -9.61
N ILE A 518 10.74 -37.28 -9.15
CA ILE A 518 10.78 -36.89 -7.74
C ILE A 518 9.75 -35.77 -7.50
N ARG A 519 8.51 -36.20 -7.20
CA ARG A 519 7.31 -35.46 -6.69
C ARG A 519 6.74 -34.28 -7.52
N PRO A 520 5.43 -34.30 -7.84
CA PRO A 520 4.68 -33.13 -8.28
C PRO A 520 4.16 -32.38 -7.05
N LEU A 521 5.05 -31.69 -6.33
CA LEU A 521 4.62 -30.71 -5.34
C LEU A 521 4.81 -29.35 -6.01
N GLY A 522 3.72 -28.62 -6.21
CA GLY A 522 3.80 -27.24 -6.68
C GLY A 522 4.69 -26.39 -5.76
N PRO A 523 4.86 -25.10 -6.08
CA PRO A 523 5.81 -24.21 -5.42
C PRO A 523 5.67 -24.28 -3.90
N LEU A 524 6.80 -24.39 -3.21
CA LEU A 524 6.87 -24.51 -1.76
C LEU A 524 7.41 -23.23 -1.14
N THR A 525 6.93 -22.94 0.07
CA THR A 525 7.45 -21.82 0.85
C THR A 525 8.85 -22.19 1.36
N PRO A 526 9.92 -21.42 1.04
CA PRO A 526 11.29 -21.77 1.42
C PRO A 526 11.57 -21.40 2.89
N THR A 527 10.89 -22.05 3.84
CA THR A 527 11.22 -21.90 5.26
C THR A 527 12.48 -22.69 5.62
N PRO A 528 13.19 -22.38 6.73
CA PRO A 528 14.34 -23.17 7.18
C PRO A 528 14.04 -24.66 7.26
N ASN A 529 12.91 -25.04 7.86
CA ASN A 529 12.49 -26.44 7.93
C ASN A 529 12.22 -27.01 6.54
N THR A 530 11.53 -26.30 5.66
CA THR A 530 11.26 -26.79 4.29
C THR A 530 12.55 -26.99 3.50
N ILE A 531 13.54 -26.13 3.65
CA ILE A 531 14.84 -26.28 2.99
C ILE A 531 15.56 -27.51 3.55
N LEU A 532 15.67 -27.64 4.87
CA LEU A 532 16.33 -28.77 5.52
C LEU A 532 15.64 -30.11 5.21
N ASP A 533 14.31 -30.16 5.28
CA ASP A 533 13.49 -31.35 4.99
C ASP A 533 13.64 -31.83 3.53
N ASN A 534 13.94 -30.93 2.59
CA ASN A 534 14.19 -31.29 1.18
C ASN A 534 15.66 -31.64 0.89
N LEU A 535 16.56 -31.38 1.84
CA LEU A 535 17.96 -31.78 1.78
C LEU A 535 18.19 -33.17 2.40
N GLU A 536 17.43 -33.52 3.44
CA GLU A 536 17.47 -34.82 4.10
C GLU A 536 16.58 -35.83 3.36
N TYR A 537 17.19 -36.68 2.52
CA TYR A 537 16.46 -37.76 1.84
C TYR A 537 16.92 -39.15 2.34
N GLU A 538 15.95 -40.03 2.62
CA GLU A 538 16.17 -41.30 3.35
C GLU A 538 16.96 -42.38 2.58
N ASP A 539 17.12 -42.27 1.27
CA ASP A 539 17.76 -43.29 0.43
C ASP A 539 19.18 -42.94 -0.06
N GLY A 540 19.73 -41.81 0.38
CA GLY A 540 21.04 -41.32 -0.04
C GLY A 540 21.06 -40.67 -1.44
N SER A 541 19.91 -40.55 -2.12
CA SER A 541 19.73 -39.70 -3.29
C SER A 541 19.13 -38.35 -2.87
N PHE A 542 19.77 -37.25 -3.24
CA PHE A 542 19.41 -35.92 -2.70
C PHE A 542 18.26 -35.28 -3.48
N GLY A 543 17.33 -34.62 -2.78
CA GLY A 543 16.10 -34.04 -3.36
C GLY A 543 16.35 -32.97 -4.44
N PHE A 544 17.49 -32.29 -4.38
CA PHE A 544 17.93 -31.27 -5.34
C PHE A 544 18.88 -31.80 -6.42
N GLY A 545 19.17 -33.10 -6.44
CA GLY A 545 20.14 -33.69 -7.37
C GLY A 545 21.61 -33.35 -7.07
N PHE A 546 21.91 -32.83 -5.88
CA PHE A 546 23.27 -32.55 -5.45
C PHE A 546 24.14 -33.79 -5.39
N GLY A 547 25.40 -33.66 -5.79
CA GLY A 547 26.41 -34.69 -5.58
C GLY A 547 26.82 -34.78 -4.11
N PHE A 548 27.56 -35.85 -3.79
CA PHE A 548 28.06 -36.09 -2.43
C PHE A 548 28.97 -34.95 -1.92
N VAL A 549 29.77 -34.34 -2.80
CA VAL A 549 30.70 -33.25 -2.44
C VAL A 549 29.96 -31.96 -2.10
N GLU A 550 28.90 -31.65 -2.84
CA GLU A 550 28.02 -30.51 -2.60
C GLU A 550 27.38 -30.62 -1.22
N MET A 551 26.87 -31.79 -0.88
CA MET A 551 26.25 -32.02 0.42
C MET A 551 27.24 -31.90 1.58
N GLN A 552 28.47 -32.37 1.42
CA GLN A 552 29.51 -32.15 2.42
C GLN A 552 29.82 -30.66 2.65
N ALA A 553 29.78 -29.85 1.58
CA ALA A 553 29.98 -28.41 1.69
C ALA A 553 28.81 -27.73 2.42
N PHE A 554 27.58 -28.12 2.11
CA PHE A 554 26.39 -27.63 2.81
C PHE A 554 26.39 -28.02 4.30
N ASP A 555 26.69 -29.28 4.60
CA ASP A 555 26.88 -29.80 5.96
C ASP A 555 27.95 -29.01 6.72
N TYR A 556 29.06 -28.70 6.06
CA TYR A 556 30.14 -27.93 6.64
C TYR A 556 29.69 -26.50 6.97
N PHE A 557 28.92 -25.86 6.08
CA PHE A 557 28.32 -24.55 6.34
C PHE A 557 27.49 -24.56 7.62
N LEU A 558 26.54 -25.50 7.76
CA LEU A 558 25.70 -25.62 8.95
C LEU A 558 26.51 -25.93 10.23
N LYS A 559 27.43 -26.90 10.16
CA LYS A 559 28.28 -27.30 11.30
C LYS A 559 29.22 -26.17 11.76
N SER A 560 29.56 -25.26 10.86
CA SER A 560 30.39 -24.08 11.15
C SER A 560 29.59 -22.92 11.76
N GLY A 561 28.31 -23.11 12.08
CA GLY A 561 27.44 -22.07 12.63
C GLY A 561 26.70 -21.25 11.57
N GLY A 562 26.71 -21.69 10.31
CA GLY A 562 25.86 -21.16 9.25
C GLY A 562 24.39 -21.47 9.52
N PHE A 563 23.52 -20.53 9.14
CA PHE A 563 22.06 -20.65 9.26
C PHE A 563 21.40 -20.46 7.90
N VAL A 564 20.30 -21.19 7.65
CA VAL A 564 19.48 -21.05 6.42
C VAL A 564 18.92 -19.64 6.31
N GLU A 565 18.62 -19.05 7.45
CA GLU A 565 18.14 -17.68 7.61
C GLU A 565 19.08 -16.65 6.98
N PHE A 566 20.40 -16.88 6.94
CA PHE A 566 21.34 -15.96 6.27
C PHE A 566 21.07 -15.86 4.77
N GLY A 567 20.80 -16.99 4.10
CA GLY A 567 20.46 -16.99 2.68
C GLY A 567 19.08 -16.37 2.41
N LEU A 568 18.08 -16.70 3.24
CA LEU A 568 16.73 -16.13 3.10
C LEU A 568 16.72 -14.61 3.31
N ASP A 569 17.49 -14.14 4.30
CA ASP A 569 17.66 -12.73 4.61
C ASP A 569 18.34 -11.98 3.46
N ALA A 570 19.43 -12.54 2.93
CA ALA A 570 20.14 -12.02 1.77
C ALA A 570 19.22 -11.87 0.55
N VAL A 571 18.48 -12.92 0.18
CA VAL A 571 17.54 -12.89 -0.95
C VAL A 571 16.45 -11.83 -0.73
N CYS A 572 15.90 -11.73 0.49
CA CYS A 572 14.90 -10.70 0.81
C CYS A 572 15.47 -9.28 0.73
N GLY A 573 16.69 -9.06 1.22
CA GLY A 573 17.37 -7.78 1.20
C GLY A 573 17.64 -7.32 -0.24
N MET A 574 18.26 -8.16 -1.04
CA MET A 574 18.55 -7.88 -2.46
C MET A 574 17.28 -7.66 -3.29
N ALA A 575 16.24 -8.47 -3.07
CA ALA A 575 14.95 -8.28 -3.72
C ALA A 575 14.27 -6.94 -3.34
N LYS A 576 14.49 -6.45 -2.11
CA LYS A 576 14.00 -5.13 -1.67
C LYS A 576 14.81 -4.00 -2.32
N GLU A 577 16.13 -4.13 -2.39
CA GLU A 577 17.05 -3.11 -2.93
C GLU A 577 16.89 -2.94 -4.44
N GLY A 578 16.70 -4.03 -5.20
CA GLY A 578 16.48 -3.98 -6.65
C GLY A 578 15.31 -3.07 -7.06
N MET A 579 14.33 -2.87 -6.17
CA MET A 579 13.21 -1.96 -6.40
C MET A 579 13.60 -0.48 -6.39
N GLY A 580 14.63 -0.09 -5.63
CA GLY A 580 15.06 1.32 -5.53
C GLY A 580 15.37 1.93 -6.90
N SER A 581 16.00 1.13 -7.77
CA SER A 581 16.27 1.52 -9.15
C SER A 581 15.02 1.67 -10.03
N VAL A 582 13.91 0.99 -9.70
CA VAL A 582 12.62 1.08 -10.40
C VAL A 582 11.83 2.31 -9.94
N TRP A 583 11.90 2.64 -8.64
CA TRP A 583 11.30 3.86 -8.07
C TRP A 583 12.02 5.13 -8.53
N GLU A 584 13.35 5.11 -8.64
CA GLU A 584 14.13 6.25 -9.17
C GLU A 584 13.94 6.46 -10.68
N ARG A 585 13.69 5.38 -11.44
CA ARG A 585 13.46 5.45 -12.89
C ARG A 585 12.06 5.90 -13.29
N GLY A 586 11.12 6.08 -12.35
CA GLY A 586 9.81 6.68 -12.63
C GLY A 586 9.00 5.96 -13.72
N VAL A 587 9.25 4.66 -13.95
CA VAL A 587 8.55 3.88 -14.97
C VAL A 587 7.17 3.50 -14.43
N VAL A 588 6.26 4.47 -14.46
CA VAL A 588 4.84 4.16 -14.60
C VAL A 588 4.70 3.51 -15.97
N PRO A 589 4.16 2.28 -16.11
CA PRO A 589 3.75 1.80 -17.42
C PRO A 589 2.73 2.81 -17.93
N CYS A 590 3.14 3.60 -18.92
CA CYS A 590 2.31 4.62 -19.51
C CYS A 590 1.07 3.89 -20.04
N GLN A 591 -0.08 4.07 -19.38
CA GLN A 591 -1.36 3.70 -19.96
C GLN A 591 -1.51 4.56 -21.21
N LYS A 592 -1.13 4.01 -22.37
CA LYS A 592 -1.52 4.53 -23.67
C LYS A 592 -3.05 4.53 -23.66
N VAL A 593 -3.62 5.71 -23.41
CA VAL A 593 -5.01 6.01 -23.72
C VAL A 593 -5.14 5.82 -25.23
N VAL A 594 -5.62 4.64 -25.65
CA VAL A 594 -6.00 4.39 -27.03
C VAL A 594 -7.24 5.24 -27.30
N THR A 595 -7.02 6.45 -27.81
CA THR A 595 -8.08 7.26 -28.39
C THR A 595 -8.44 6.65 -29.74
N PHE A 596 -9.56 5.92 -29.79
CA PHE A 596 -10.17 5.59 -31.07
C PHE A 596 -10.73 6.88 -31.68
N SER A 597 -10.03 7.42 -32.68
CA SER A 597 -10.65 8.34 -33.64
C SER A 597 -11.41 7.50 -34.68
N PRO A 598 -12.67 7.81 -35.00
CA PRO A 598 -13.38 7.14 -36.08
C PRO A 598 -12.76 7.53 -37.44
N PRO A 599 -12.69 6.61 -38.41
CA PRO A 599 -12.14 6.92 -39.72
C PRO A 599 -13.06 7.91 -40.48
N PRO A 600 -12.49 8.79 -41.32
CA PRO A 600 -13.27 9.68 -42.17
C PRO A 600 -13.98 8.89 -43.28
N PRO A 601 -15.12 9.38 -43.81
CA PRO A 601 -15.85 8.69 -44.86
C PRO A 601 -15.08 8.78 -46.18
N LEU A 602 -14.69 7.63 -46.74
CA LEU A 602 -14.13 7.57 -48.09
C LEU A 602 -15.22 7.74 -49.13
N VAL A 603 -15.11 8.85 -49.85
CA VAL A 603 -15.86 9.20 -51.05
C VAL A 603 -15.50 8.23 -52.17
N LEU A 604 -16.54 7.64 -52.78
CA LEU A 604 -16.45 6.82 -53.98
C LEU A 604 -15.99 7.65 -55.19
N GLY A 605 -14.78 7.39 -55.67
CA GLY A 605 -14.26 7.85 -56.96
C GLY A 605 -13.95 6.66 -57.87
N ARG A 606 -14.65 6.60 -59.01
CA ARG A 606 -14.52 5.60 -60.08
C ARG A 606 -13.10 5.55 -60.64
N GLU A 607 -12.57 4.35 -60.92
CA GLU A 607 -12.10 4.03 -62.28
C GLU A 607 -11.92 2.52 -62.51
N ARG A 608 -12.10 2.14 -63.78
CA ARG A 608 -12.37 0.79 -64.27
C ARG A 608 -11.10 0.08 -64.75
N ARG A 609 -11.19 -1.25 -64.73
CA ARG A 609 -10.83 -2.22 -65.80
C ARG A 609 -9.41 -2.85 -65.78
N LYS A 610 -9.39 -4.13 -65.39
CA LYS A 610 -8.98 -5.35 -66.15
C LYS A 610 -8.91 -6.49 -65.12
N VAL A 611 -9.93 -7.32 -64.91
CA VAL A 611 -10.36 -8.50 -65.70
C VAL A 611 -9.17 -9.27 -66.28
N ARG A 612 -8.80 -10.42 -65.67
CA ARG A 612 -9.18 -11.76 -66.15
C ARG A 612 -8.53 -12.90 -65.35
N GLU A 613 -9.42 -13.77 -64.84
CA GLU A 613 -9.35 -15.22 -64.56
C GLU A 613 -8.20 -15.80 -63.72
N VAL A 614 -8.47 -16.27 -62.49
CA VAL A 614 -9.28 -17.45 -62.07
C VAL A 614 -8.39 -18.69 -62.01
N GLY A 615 -8.13 -19.13 -60.78
CA GLY A 615 -7.65 -20.47 -60.50
C GLY A 615 -8.76 -21.49 -60.68
N GLU A 616 -8.37 -22.73 -60.95
CA GLU A 616 -9.19 -23.89 -60.64
C GLU A 616 -8.34 -25.15 -60.48
N LYS A 617 -8.76 -25.95 -59.48
CA LYS A 617 -8.69 -27.42 -59.40
C LYS A 617 -7.43 -28.09 -58.81
N MET A 618 -7.46 -28.22 -57.47
CA MET A 618 -7.91 -29.42 -56.75
C MET A 618 -7.67 -30.83 -57.39
N ARG A 619 -6.89 -31.64 -56.66
CA ARG A 619 -6.90 -33.12 -56.50
C ARG A 619 -6.57 -34.03 -57.70
N ARG A 620 -5.52 -34.86 -57.51
CA ARG A 620 -5.56 -36.35 -57.54
C ARG A 620 -4.21 -36.92 -57.04
N VAL A 621 -4.23 -37.79 -56.02
CA VAL A 621 -3.86 -39.25 -56.09
C VAL A 621 -2.33 -39.46 -56.07
N ARG A 622 -1.70 -40.43 -55.40
CA ARG A 622 -1.93 -41.44 -54.35
C ARG A 622 -0.68 -42.35 -54.52
N ARG A 623 -0.13 -42.92 -53.43
CA ARG A 623 0.74 -44.12 -53.41
C ARG A 623 2.12 -43.98 -54.06
N ASP A 624 3.18 -44.69 -53.71
CA ASP A 624 3.64 -45.60 -52.64
C ASP A 624 5.12 -45.19 -52.46
N SER A 625 5.88 -45.47 -51.40
CA SER A 625 6.45 -46.74 -50.95
C SER A 625 7.57 -46.32 -49.98
N ASP A 626 7.56 -46.72 -48.72
CA ASP A 626 8.12 -47.96 -48.20
C ASP A 626 9.67 -48.01 -48.19
N SER A 627 10.19 -48.24 -46.98
CA SER A 627 11.47 -48.90 -46.64
C SER A 627 12.80 -48.17 -46.91
N GLY A 628 13.68 -48.17 -45.91
CA GLY A 628 15.10 -47.86 -46.10
C GLY A 628 15.88 -47.52 -44.83
N VAL A 629 16.07 -48.48 -43.94
CA VAL A 629 17.09 -48.47 -42.88
C VAL A 629 18.47 -48.72 -43.51
N ALA A 630 19.48 -47.91 -43.18
CA ALA A 630 20.91 -48.28 -42.98
C ALA A 630 21.73 -46.99 -42.77
N ILE A 631 22.27 -46.75 -41.57
CA ILE A 631 23.61 -47.17 -41.08
C ILE A 631 24.77 -46.38 -41.71
N TRP A 632 25.35 -45.52 -40.85
CA TRP A 632 26.76 -45.16 -40.66
C TRP A 632 27.78 -45.52 -41.75
N PHE A 633 28.49 -44.49 -42.22
CA PHE A 633 29.90 -44.57 -42.57
C PHE A 633 30.66 -43.38 -41.99
N SER A 634 31.68 -43.72 -41.22
CA SER A 634 32.81 -42.91 -40.79
C SER A 634 33.85 -42.80 -41.91
N SER A 635 34.42 -41.61 -42.09
CA SER A 635 35.74 -41.32 -42.68
C SER A 635 36.10 -39.95 -42.08
N SER A 636 37.07 -39.74 -41.20
CA SER A 636 38.52 -39.98 -41.24
C SER A 636 39.20 -39.41 -42.47
N GLU A 637 40.36 -38.80 -42.21
CA GLU A 637 41.21 -37.97 -43.05
C GLU A 637 40.81 -36.49 -42.99
N ASP A 638 41.70 -35.52 -42.80
CA ASP A 638 43.06 -35.38 -42.26
C ASP A 638 43.35 -33.88 -42.46
N GLU A 639 44.14 -33.30 -41.57
CA GLU A 639 45.10 -32.19 -41.80
C GLU A 639 44.74 -31.11 -42.83
N ASP A 640 44.58 -29.86 -42.39
CA ASP A 640 45.54 -28.80 -42.79
C ASP A 640 45.37 -27.58 -41.87
N SER A 641 46.50 -27.24 -41.26
CA SER A 641 46.82 -25.98 -40.61
C SER A 641 46.68 -24.83 -41.59
N ASP A 642 46.12 -23.70 -41.17
CA ASP A 642 46.65 -22.39 -41.53
C ASP A 642 46.21 -21.36 -40.48
N ASP A 643 47.24 -20.75 -39.88
CA ASP A 643 47.18 -19.62 -38.99
C ASP A 643 46.73 -18.38 -39.78
N GLU A 644 45.61 -17.77 -39.39
CA GLU A 644 45.35 -16.35 -39.67
C GLU A 644 44.87 -15.67 -38.39
N ASP A 645 45.77 -14.83 -37.86
CA ASP A 645 45.51 -13.85 -36.82
C ASP A 645 44.40 -12.88 -37.28
N GLU A 646 43.18 -13.07 -36.78
CA GLU A 646 42.15 -12.03 -36.80
C GLU A 646 42.08 -11.38 -35.41
N ASP A 647 42.50 -10.11 -35.37
CA ASP A 647 42.34 -9.19 -34.25
C ASP A 647 40.83 -9.01 -33.95
N ASP A 648 40.29 -9.81 -33.03
CA ASP A 648 38.96 -9.59 -32.45
C ASP A 648 38.99 -8.34 -31.55
N GLU A 649 38.73 -7.19 -32.17
CA GLU A 649 38.31 -5.96 -31.51
C GLU A 649 36.96 -6.21 -30.79
N LEU A 650 37.03 -6.67 -29.54
CA LEU A 650 35.88 -6.86 -28.66
C LEU A 650 35.11 -5.54 -28.48
N SER A 651 34.08 -5.34 -29.31
CA SER A 651 33.11 -4.25 -29.15
C SER A 651 32.24 -4.51 -27.92
N LEU A 652 32.56 -3.82 -26.81
CA LEU A 652 31.82 -3.76 -25.54
C LEU A 652 30.46 -3.02 -25.66
N THR A 653 29.60 -3.39 -26.62
CA THR A 653 28.34 -2.65 -26.90
C THR A 653 27.05 -3.47 -26.92
N GLU A 654 26.96 -4.60 -26.23
CA GLU A 654 25.71 -5.40 -26.14
C GLU A 654 25.29 -5.82 -24.72
N CYS A 655 25.61 -5.03 -23.68
CA CYS A 655 25.09 -5.29 -22.32
C CYS A 655 23.84 -4.46 -21.95
N GLY A 656 23.28 -3.69 -22.89
CA GLY A 656 22.16 -2.78 -22.62
C GLY A 656 20.75 -3.35 -22.83
N ASP A 657 20.61 -4.49 -23.52
CA ASP A 657 19.30 -4.98 -24.00
C ASP A 657 18.67 -6.09 -23.13
N GLN A 658 19.39 -6.61 -22.12
CA GLN A 658 18.85 -7.66 -21.23
C GLN A 658 17.98 -7.08 -20.11
N ASP A 659 18.36 -5.93 -19.54
CA ASP A 659 17.61 -5.27 -18.45
C ASP A 659 16.18 -4.86 -18.85
N GLU A 660 15.92 -4.58 -20.13
CA GLU A 660 14.56 -4.21 -20.60
C GLU A 660 13.61 -5.42 -20.67
N LYS A 661 14.13 -6.64 -20.84
CA LYS A 661 13.29 -7.85 -20.95
C LYS A 661 12.88 -8.43 -19.60
N GLU A 662 13.70 -8.27 -18.56
CA GLU A 662 13.41 -8.82 -17.23
C GLU A 662 12.21 -8.12 -16.56
N GLY A 663 12.03 -6.82 -16.80
CA GLY A 663 10.84 -6.10 -16.31
C GLY A 663 9.52 -6.53 -16.96
N GLU A 664 9.56 -7.20 -18.12
CA GLU A 664 8.36 -7.54 -18.89
C GLU A 664 7.65 -8.79 -18.35
N ALA A 665 8.40 -9.82 -17.93
CA ALA A 665 7.82 -11.02 -17.30
C ALA A 665 7.08 -10.70 -15.99
N ASP A 666 7.68 -9.80 -15.20
CA ASP A 666 7.13 -9.33 -13.92
C ASP A 666 5.84 -8.51 -14.10
N ALA A 667 5.68 -7.88 -15.27
CA ALA A 667 4.49 -7.11 -15.63
C ALA A 667 3.27 -8.01 -15.92
N GLU A 668 3.47 -9.23 -16.42
CA GLU A 668 2.41 -10.18 -16.77
C GLU A 668 1.78 -10.87 -15.55
N LEU A 669 2.54 -10.99 -14.45
CA LEU A 669 2.05 -11.61 -13.21
C LEU A 669 0.93 -10.79 -12.55
N PRO A 670 -0.06 -11.43 -11.90
CA PRO A 670 -1.15 -10.70 -11.26
C PRO A 670 -0.62 -9.84 -10.11
N ARG A 671 -1.08 -8.59 -10.04
CA ARG A 671 -0.75 -7.67 -8.94
C ARG A 671 -1.45 -8.09 -7.66
N CYS A 672 -0.77 -7.93 -6.54
CA CYS A 672 -1.28 -8.22 -5.20
C CYS A 672 -0.92 -7.12 -4.22
N ALA A 673 -1.73 -6.94 -3.18
CA ALA A 673 -1.38 -6.08 -2.04
C ALA A 673 -0.09 -6.53 -1.34
N ASN A 674 0.31 -7.80 -1.51
CA ASN A 674 1.49 -8.37 -0.89
C ASN A 674 2.77 -8.24 -1.74
N ASP A 675 2.72 -7.58 -2.89
CA ASP A 675 3.86 -7.48 -3.83
C ASP A 675 5.08 -6.74 -3.25
N LEU A 676 4.89 -5.97 -2.18
CA LEU A 676 5.92 -5.16 -1.51
C LEU A 676 6.06 -5.48 -0.01
N GLU A 677 5.36 -6.50 0.47
CA GLU A 677 5.24 -6.82 1.90
C GLU A 677 6.45 -7.60 2.44
N PHE A 678 7.66 -7.08 2.25
CA PHE A 678 8.90 -7.75 2.67
C PHE A 678 8.95 -8.04 4.17
N GLY A 679 8.39 -7.16 5.02
CA GLY A 679 8.29 -7.41 6.46
C GLY A 679 7.48 -8.68 6.77
N LEU A 680 6.32 -8.84 6.11
CA LEU A 680 5.51 -10.04 6.22
C LEU A 680 6.25 -11.26 5.67
N VAL A 681 6.87 -11.14 4.49
CA VAL A 681 7.63 -12.23 3.85
C VAL A 681 8.72 -12.74 4.78
N ARG A 682 9.54 -11.84 5.32
CA ARG A 682 10.62 -12.16 6.26
C ARG A 682 10.09 -12.90 7.49
N ALA A 683 9.06 -12.37 8.14
CA ALA A 683 8.45 -13.02 9.31
C ALA A 683 7.95 -14.44 8.99
N ARG A 684 7.32 -14.63 7.82
CA ARG A 684 6.80 -15.92 7.38
C ARG A 684 7.87 -16.91 6.90
N LEU A 685 9.04 -16.41 6.50
CA LEU A 685 10.24 -17.20 6.22
C LEU A 685 11.05 -17.56 7.48
N GLY A 686 10.60 -17.17 8.68
CA GLY A 686 11.29 -17.48 9.94
C GLY A 686 12.31 -16.41 10.37
N LEU A 687 12.40 -15.30 9.64
CA LEU A 687 13.28 -14.17 9.98
C LEU A 687 12.58 -13.28 11.01
N SER A 688 12.61 -13.71 12.28
CA SER A 688 12.02 -12.98 13.40
C SER A 688 12.56 -11.55 13.51
N SER A 689 11.69 -10.58 13.76
CA SER A 689 12.07 -9.18 14.01
C SER A 689 12.85 -8.99 15.31
N SER A 690 12.79 -9.96 16.24
CA SER A 690 13.56 -9.94 17.49
C SER A 690 15.05 -10.22 17.30
N VAL A 691 15.45 -10.69 16.13
CA VAL A 691 16.83 -11.01 15.79
C VAL A 691 17.32 -10.01 14.75
N ARG A 692 18.51 -9.45 14.96
CA ARG A 692 19.20 -8.68 13.93
C ARG A 692 19.70 -9.64 12.87
N TRP A 693 19.02 -9.63 11.73
CA TRP A 693 19.49 -10.21 10.49
C TRP A 693 20.32 -9.16 9.73
N GLY A 694 21.07 -9.58 8.72
CA GLY A 694 21.99 -8.74 7.99
C GLY A 694 21.33 -7.60 7.18
N PRO A 695 22.14 -6.82 6.44
CA PRO A 695 23.60 -6.92 6.39
C PRO A 695 24.24 -6.61 7.76
N TYR A 696 25.22 -7.42 8.14
CA TYR A 696 26.00 -7.32 9.38
C TYR A 696 27.19 -6.36 9.26
N VAL A 697 27.43 -5.84 8.06
CA VAL A 697 28.38 -4.75 7.86
C VAL A 697 27.80 -3.54 8.56
N GLU A 698 28.48 -3.09 9.62
CA GLU A 698 28.19 -1.79 10.20
C GLU A 698 28.34 -0.79 9.06
N ALA A 699 27.26 -0.09 8.70
CA ALA A 699 27.44 1.19 8.07
C ALA A 699 28.30 1.94 9.08
N GLU A 700 29.59 2.08 8.81
CA GLU A 700 30.42 3.05 9.51
C GLU A 700 29.60 4.32 9.43
N GLU A 701 28.96 4.69 10.56
CA GLU A 701 28.41 6.01 10.70
C GLU A 701 29.61 6.90 10.40
N PHE A 702 29.61 7.53 9.23
CA PHE A 702 30.47 8.66 8.96
C PHE A 702 30.07 9.68 10.03
N ASP A 703 30.67 9.58 11.20
CA ASP A 703 30.86 10.67 12.13
C ASP A 703 31.66 11.70 11.33
N VAL A 704 30.92 12.49 10.54
CA VAL A 704 31.43 13.74 10.03
C VAL A 704 31.65 14.57 11.28
N ASP A 705 32.89 14.60 11.75
CA ASP A 705 33.36 15.53 12.76
C ASP A 705 33.01 16.96 12.29
N VAL A 706 31.83 17.45 12.68
CA VAL A 706 31.45 18.86 12.55
C VAL A 706 32.09 19.61 13.73
N ASP A 707 33.41 19.47 13.87
CA ASP A 707 34.22 20.28 14.76
C ASP A 707 34.63 21.56 14.03
N GLY A 708 33.70 22.50 14.01
CA GLY A 708 33.86 23.78 13.35
C GLY A 708 33.01 24.91 13.91
N VAL A 709 32.64 24.86 15.20
CA VAL A 709 32.01 26.02 15.88
C VAL A 709 32.85 26.44 17.08
N THR A 710 33.56 27.52 16.86
CA THR A 710 34.30 28.36 17.80
C THR A 710 33.66 28.47 19.18
N LYS A 711 34.39 28.01 20.21
CA LYS A 711 34.23 28.42 21.61
C LYS A 711 34.35 29.95 21.71
N LEU A 712 33.27 30.60 22.14
CA LEU A 712 33.32 31.95 22.72
C LEU A 712 32.65 31.93 24.09
N GLY A 713 33.46 32.21 25.12
CA GLY A 713 33.08 33.03 26.27
C GLY A 713 32.23 32.36 27.35
N THR A 714 32.89 31.79 28.35
CA THR A 714 32.35 31.62 29.69
C THR A 714 32.29 32.96 30.43
N GLY A 715 31.08 33.38 30.80
CA GLY A 715 30.74 34.31 31.88
C GLY A 715 29.27 34.06 32.17
N GLY A 716 28.86 33.46 33.29
CA GLY A 716 29.18 33.90 34.64
C GLY A 716 28.04 34.82 35.07
N ASP A 717 26.93 34.25 35.55
CA ASP A 717 26.10 34.94 36.53
C ASP A 717 25.20 33.96 37.29
N ASP A 718 25.17 34.17 38.59
CA ASP A 718 24.53 33.39 39.61
C ASP A 718 23.04 33.77 39.71
N SER A 719 22.15 32.79 39.77
CA SER A 719 20.88 32.96 40.48
C SER A 719 20.34 31.62 40.96
N GLU A 720 20.49 31.42 42.26
CA GLU A 720 19.79 30.41 43.06
C GLU A 720 18.27 30.54 42.89
N GLY A 721 17.60 29.39 42.75
CA GLY A 721 16.16 29.30 42.54
C GLY A 721 15.67 27.89 42.82
N GLU A 722 15.73 27.52 44.09
CA GLU A 722 15.01 26.44 44.77
C GLU A 722 13.61 26.19 44.15
N PHE A 723 13.37 25.01 43.58
CA PHE A 723 12.02 24.45 43.54
C PHE A 723 12.02 22.92 43.47
N ASP A 724 10.96 22.42 44.08
CA ASP A 724 10.79 21.16 44.78
C ASP A 724 10.52 19.96 43.85
N SER A 725 10.77 18.81 44.46
CA SER A 725 10.46 17.43 44.10
C SER A 725 9.21 17.17 43.25
N GLY A 726 9.32 16.17 42.35
CA GLY A 726 8.19 15.62 41.63
C GLY A 726 8.54 14.39 40.81
N PHE A 727 8.51 13.22 41.47
CA PHE A 727 8.44 11.87 40.92
C PHE A 727 7.83 11.76 39.52
N TYR A 728 8.53 11.09 38.59
CA TYR A 728 7.89 10.23 37.60
C TYR A 728 8.73 8.97 37.38
N ALA A 729 8.23 7.87 37.93
CA ALA A 729 8.43 6.55 37.35
C ALA A 729 7.27 6.33 36.37
N TRP A 730 7.59 6.08 35.10
CA TRP A 730 7.00 5.08 34.20
C TRP A 730 7.99 4.87 33.06
#